data_AF-A0A6J7HXL9-F1
#
_entry.id   AF-A0A6J7HXL9-F1
#
_cell.length_a   1.000
_cell.length_b   1.000
_cell.length_c   1.000
_cell.angle_alpha   90.00
_cell.angle_beta   90.00
_cell.angle_gamma   90.00
#
_symmetry.space_group_name_H-M   'P 1'
#
loop_
_entity.id
_entity.type
_entity.pdbx_description
1 polymer ?
#
loop_
_entity_poly.entity_id
_entity_poly.type
_entity_poly.pdbx_seq_one_letter_code
_entity_poly.pdbx_strand_id
1 'polypeptide(L)'
;MTGGRTIVFVHGKGGFESRQAWLGPLNSGLSALGYPMIGAHGDRIIEADYLVALLAGEEGHTPGVEWTPPPARLRHDHWADYLVRREALAEAIERSRNTPGPLHAGMLSDTPLPDSIAGTMEAVATYRSSSRHRHAAWRAVLACLPETGRVTVIAHSLGSIVMLDLLTRLPPGLRIDLLLTIGSPMGVKGLRSHHHGIDTPGGFPAERVLSWLNVYDPGDIITVGRGASPFFDAALDAPVSTGGSHSLVGYSSHPVVAAAVGHAMFDEAAEASSLRVEAQEVPSRRLDPRWDPLLLRFAYTQQLWATCDTGKWGFRRRIDAARRVLARRTVDDIAARHAAQPTDLGAGSPLHPSRAPTQTDLLVHAEGLVRGQMSDSQLVVAAVDFLLAPALPPFDLDIAERHAHAALEALLERVRRSSSEPTPQEVSQAVIIAVRESKAALSESGFPWGPVLITAGIGLLAATGVGLAVAAPAGLAGAAAIASTLATFGPGGMVGGIATLTALTGAATMMTSLGVVVELTPADPRYEQVRDAMAVQLADQAAPALRTSVAGMLAVLNAQRRLGLPSDAGSIEELLLRTESLVQHERGLHAEIAPGRPGSKEWRTKATILGKALASLERNADALGLPAAPRAVIRQEIEQG
;
A
#
# COMPACT_ATOMS: atom_id res chain seq x y z
N MET A 1 -12.84 -20.15 24.20
CA MET A 1 -13.87 -19.38 24.93
C MET A 1 -13.62 -17.91 24.64
N THR A 2 -14.40 -17.31 23.75
CA THR A 2 -14.30 -15.87 23.45
C THR A 2 -14.99 -15.11 24.57
N GLY A 3 -14.24 -14.41 25.42
CA GLY A 3 -14.83 -13.45 26.36
C GLY A 3 -15.69 -12.45 25.58
N GLY A 4 -16.82 -12.03 26.16
CA GLY A 4 -17.71 -11.03 25.54
C GLY A 4 -16.94 -9.76 25.20
N ARG A 5 -17.20 -9.19 24.02
CA ARG A 5 -16.56 -7.94 23.57
C ARG A 5 -17.19 -6.76 24.30
N THR A 6 -16.48 -5.64 24.42
CA THR A 6 -17.04 -4.44 25.07
C THR A 6 -17.18 -3.31 24.08
N ILE A 7 -18.38 -2.74 24.00
CA ILE A 7 -18.67 -1.54 23.22
C ILE A 7 -19.15 -0.42 24.15
N VAL A 8 -18.63 0.79 23.93
CA VAL A 8 -18.99 1.98 24.69
C VAL A 8 -19.60 3.00 23.74
N PHE A 9 -20.78 3.49 24.07
CA PHE A 9 -21.43 4.59 23.37
C PHE A 9 -21.36 5.85 24.23
N VAL A 10 -20.75 6.92 23.71
CA VAL A 10 -20.62 8.23 24.36
C VAL A 10 -21.62 9.20 23.72
N HIS A 11 -22.62 9.60 24.49
CA HIS A 11 -23.76 10.37 23.97
C HIS A 11 -23.39 11.79 23.51
N GLY A 12 -24.24 12.36 22.65
CA GLY A 12 -24.13 13.75 22.24
C GLY A 12 -24.82 14.72 23.20
N LYS A 13 -24.97 15.98 22.78
CA LYS A 13 -25.64 17.03 23.55
C LYS A 13 -27.13 16.73 23.88
N GLY A 14 -27.75 15.77 23.19
CA GLY A 14 -29.13 15.35 23.42
C GLY A 14 -29.31 14.49 24.68
N GLY A 15 -28.21 14.06 25.30
CA GLY A 15 -28.23 13.18 26.47
C GLY A 15 -28.51 11.72 26.09
N PHE A 16 -29.00 10.94 27.05
CA PHE A 16 -29.41 9.56 26.82
C PHE A 16 -30.45 9.46 25.70
N GLU A 17 -30.06 8.83 24.60
CA GLU A 17 -30.95 8.33 23.56
C GLU A 17 -31.16 6.84 23.79
N SER A 18 -32.35 6.31 23.49
CA SER A 18 -32.62 4.89 23.72
C SER A 18 -31.60 4.00 23.00
N ARG A 19 -31.11 2.96 23.66
CA ARG A 19 -30.17 1.99 23.08
C ARG A 19 -30.59 1.50 21.69
N GLN A 20 -31.89 1.27 21.50
CA GLN A 20 -32.46 0.82 20.23
C GLN A 20 -32.20 1.79 19.07
N ALA A 21 -32.09 3.10 19.34
CA ALA A 21 -31.94 4.14 18.33
C ALA A 21 -30.60 4.07 17.58
N TRP A 22 -29.54 3.59 18.21
CA TRP A 22 -28.23 3.44 17.57
C TRP A 22 -27.87 1.98 17.34
N LEU A 23 -28.17 1.10 18.29
CA LEU A 23 -27.78 -0.31 18.21
C LEU A 23 -28.61 -1.09 17.20
N GLY A 24 -29.91 -0.76 17.06
CA GLY A 24 -30.81 -1.41 16.11
C GLY A 24 -30.35 -1.23 14.65
N PRO A 25 -30.17 0.01 14.18
CA PRO A 25 -29.64 0.28 12.84
C PRO A 25 -28.23 -0.28 12.62
N LEU A 26 -27.34 -0.14 13.62
CA LEU A 26 -25.98 -0.70 13.55
C LEU A 26 -26.01 -2.22 13.37
N ASN A 27 -26.80 -2.94 14.19
CA ASN A 27 -26.92 -4.40 14.07
C ASN A 27 -27.55 -4.83 12.74
N SER A 28 -28.47 -4.03 12.20
CA SER A 28 -29.03 -4.27 10.86
C SER A 28 -27.95 -4.16 9.78
N GLY A 29 -27.09 -3.14 9.86
CA GLY A 29 -25.94 -2.99 8.97
C GLY A 29 -24.90 -4.10 9.15
N LEU A 30 -24.58 -4.49 10.39
CA LEU A 30 -23.66 -5.59 10.67
C LEU A 30 -24.16 -6.89 10.04
N SER A 31 -25.44 -7.21 10.23
CA SER A 31 -26.06 -8.40 9.64
C SER A 31 -26.05 -8.35 8.11
N ALA A 32 -26.26 -7.18 7.50
CA ALA A 32 -26.20 -7.02 6.04
C ALA A 32 -24.79 -7.27 5.48
N LEU A 33 -23.75 -7.02 6.28
CA LEU A 33 -22.35 -7.29 5.95
C LEU A 33 -21.90 -8.71 6.38
N GLY A 34 -22.79 -9.53 6.94
CA GLY A 34 -22.47 -10.89 7.39
C GLY A 34 -21.82 -10.99 8.76
N TYR A 35 -21.74 -9.89 9.52
CA TYR A 35 -21.20 -9.91 10.88
C TYR A 35 -22.24 -10.36 11.92
N PRO A 36 -21.79 -10.91 13.07
CA PRO A 36 -22.66 -11.14 14.22
C PRO A 36 -23.28 -9.84 14.75
N MET A 37 -24.49 -9.95 15.30
CA MET A 37 -25.13 -8.84 16.01
C MET A 37 -24.48 -8.64 17.38
N ILE A 38 -24.27 -7.39 17.76
CA ILE A 38 -23.77 -7.01 19.08
C ILE A 38 -24.83 -7.33 20.13
N GLY A 39 -24.40 -8.02 21.19
CA GLY A 39 -25.25 -8.47 22.29
C GLY A 39 -25.75 -9.90 22.16
N ALA A 40 -25.57 -10.55 21.00
CA ALA A 40 -25.95 -11.95 20.79
C ALA A 40 -25.03 -12.94 21.53
N HIS A 41 -23.79 -12.54 21.85
CA HIS A 41 -22.75 -13.41 22.41
C HIS A 41 -22.26 -12.97 23.80
N GLY A 42 -23.12 -12.30 24.59
CA GLY A 42 -22.75 -11.81 25.92
C GLY A 42 -21.81 -10.60 25.88
N ASP A 43 -21.86 -9.82 24.80
CA ASP A 43 -21.11 -8.57 24.67
C ASP A 43 -21.57 -7.56 25.73
N ARG A 44 -20.61 -6.84 26.32
CA ARG A 44 -20.86 -5.79 27.29
C ARG A 44 -21.11 -4.47 26.56
N ILE A 45 -22.31 -3.93 26.73
CA ILE A 45 -22.73 -2.64 26.14
C ILE A 45 -22.77 -1.59 27.25
N ILE A 46 -21.97 -0.53 27.11
CA ILE A 46 -21.86 0.57 28.07
C ILE A 46 -22.34 1.85 27.39
N GLU A 47 -23.23 2.59 28.06
CA GLU A 47 -23.74 3.88 27.60
C GLU A 47 -23.30 4.96 28.58
N ALA A 48 -22.47 5.88 28.12
CA ALA A 48 -21.90 6.96 28.92
C ALA A 48 -22.66 8.27 28.64
N ASP A 49 -23.64 8.56 29.50
CA ASP A 49 -24.30 9.87 29.54
C ASP A 49 -23.61 10.78 30.55
N TYR A 50 -23.18 11.94 30.08
CA TYR A 50 -22.50 12.95 30.87
C TYR A 50 -23.25 14.28 30.89
N LEU A 51 -24.39 14.41 30.20
CA LEU A 51 -25.04 15.70 29.99
C LEU A 51 -25.53 16.31 31.31
N VAL A 52 -26.12 15.49 32.18
CA VAL A 52 -26.58 15.94 33.51
C VAL A 52 -25.41 16.46 34.33
N ALA A 53 -24.31 15.70 34.39
CA ALA A 53 -23.10 16.10 35.11
C ALA A 53 -22.46 17.36 34.50
N LEU A 54 -22.45 17.46 33.16
CA LEU A 54 -21.96 18.63 32.43
C LEU A 54 -22.74 19.88 32.79
N LEU A 55 -24.08 19.84 32.83
CA LEU A 55 -24.91 21.00 33.11
C LEU A 55 -24.95 21.35 34.60
N ALA A 56 -24.93 20.34 35.49
CA ALA A 56 -24.87 20.57 36.94
C ALA A 56 -23.51 21.14 37.38
N GLY A 57 -22.43 20.73 36.71
CA GLY A 57 -21.08 21.19 37.00
C GLY A 57 -20.67 20.92 38.44
N GLU A 58 -20.86 19.70 38.96
CA GLU A 58 -20.51 19.38 40.35
C GLU A 58 -19.02 19.63 40.65
N GLU A 59 -18.72 20.11 41.85
CA GLU A 59 -17.34 20.25 42.31
C GLU A 59 -16.70 18.87 42.49
N GLY A 60 -15.42 18.77 42.14
CA GLY A 60 -14.68 17.53 42.26
C GLY A 60 -13.28 17.66 41.70
N HIS A 61 -12.49 16.60 41.85
CA HIS A 61 -11.12 16.60 41.34
C HIS A 61 -11.11 16.73 39.80
N THR A 62 -10.06 17.36 39.28
CA THR A 62 -9.76 17.31 37.85
C THR A 62 -9.24 15.91 37.52
N PRO A 63 -9.80 15.21 36.53
CA PRO A 63 -9.21 13.96 36.06
C PRO A 63 -7.76 14.16 35.59
N GLY A 64 -6.84 13.37 36.17
CA GLY A 64 -5.41 13.43 35.90
C GLY A 64 -5.06 12.98 34.49
N VAL A 65 -3.90 13.41 34.00
CA VAL A 65 -3.31 12.87 32.77
C VAL A 65 -2.61 11.57 33.13
N GLU A 66 -3.18 10.44 32.72
CA GLU A 66 -2.70 9.09 32.99
C GLU A 66 -1.75 8.55 31.90
N TRP A 67 -1.57 9.33 30.84
CA TRP A 67 -0.71 8.98 29.72
C TRP A 67 0.55 9.84 29.69
N THR A 68 1.69 9.17 29.63
CA THR A 68 2.98 9.80 29.34
C THR A 68 3.48 9.26 28.00
N PRO A 69 3.90 10.12 27.06
CA PRO A 69 4.43 9.66 25.78
C PRO A 69 5.59 8.67 25.99
N PRO A 70 5.56 7.49 25.34
CA PRO A 70 6.64 6.54 25.48
C PRO A 70 7.94 7.12 24.89
N PRO A 71 9.10 6.51 25.23
CA PRO A 71 10.37 6.83 24.59
C PRO A 71 10.24 6.84 23.07
N ALA A 72 10.95 7.75 22.39
CA ALA A 72 10.79 7.98 20.95
C ALA A 72 10.82 6.69 20.11
N ARG A 73 11.67 5.74 20.50
CA ARG A 73 11.74 4.40 19.91
C ARG A 73 10.38 3.67 19.99
N LEU A 74 9.86 3.43 21.19
CA LEU A 74 8.58 2.74 21.37
C LEU A 74 7.42 3.52 20.72
N ARG A 75 7.48 4.85 20.73
CA ARG A 75 6.48 5.70 20.09
C ARG A 75 6.40 5.48 18.57
N HIS A 76 7.54 5.42 17.89
CA HIS A 76 7.58 5.10 16.47
C HIS A 76 6.97 3.73 16.16
N ASP A 77 7.13 2.78 17.07
CA ASP A 77 6.58 1.44 16.92
C ASP A 77 5.08 1.39 17.02
N HIS A 78 4.55 2.00 18.07
CA HIS A 78 3.12 2.11 18.26
C HIS A 78 2.46 2.87 17.11
N TRP A 79 3.13 3.90 16.60
CA TRP A 79 2.65 4.62 15.42
C TRP A 79 2.67 3.77 14.15
N ALA A 80 3.73 2.98 13.91
CA ALA A 80 3.77 2.08 12.77
C ALA A 80 2.65 1.02 12.83
N ASP A 81 2.44 0.41 14.01
CA ASP A 81 1.35 -0.55 14.21
C ASP A 81 -0.04 0.10 14.04
N TYR A 82 -0.19 1.34 14.51
CA TYR A 82 -1.40 2.15 14.32
C TYR A 82 -1.70 2.40 12.84
N LEU A 83 -0.69 2.79 12.05
CA LEU A 83 -0.87 3.04 10.61
C LEU A 83 -1.28 1.78 9.85
N VAL A 84 -0.71 0.61 10.20
CA VAL A 84 -1.10 -0.67 9.60
C VAL A 84 -2.58 -0.99 9.89
N ARG A 85 -3.03 -0.78 11.13
CA ARG A 85 -4.44 -0.99 11.53
C ARG A 85 -5.38 0.00 10.86
N ARG A 86 -4.99 1.26 10.80
CA ARG A 86 -5.77 2.30 10.13
C ARG A 86 -5.96 2.01 8.64
N GLU A 87 -4.93 1.47 7.98
CA GLU A 87 -5.03 1.04 6.58
C GLU A 87 -6.01 -0.14 6.42
N ALA A 88 -5.91 -1.16 7.26
CA ALA A 88 -6.85 -2.30 7.24
C ALA A 88 -8.30 -1.84 7.46
N LEU A 89 -8.51 -0.89 8.37
CA LEU A 89 -9.81 -0.25 8.59
C LEU A 89 -10.30 0.52 7.35
N ALA A 90 -9.42 1.29 6.70
CA ALA A 90 -9.74 2.03 5.47
C ALA A 90 -10.20 1.08 4.34
N GLU A 91 -9.49 -0.03 4.15
CA GLU A 91 -9.84 -1.05 3.16
C GLU A 91 -11.19 -1.70 3.47
N ALA A 92 -11.44 -2.04 4.74
CA ALA A 92 -12.72 -2.60 5.18
C ALA A 92 -13.90 -1.64 4.91
N ILE A 93 -13.68 -0.35 5.11
CA ILE A 93 -14.68 0.69 4.82
C ILE A 93 -14.93 0.80 3.32
N GLU A 94 -13.88 0.94 2.50
CA GLU A 94 -14.03 1.08 1.04
C GLU A 94 -14.78 -0.10 0.43
N ARG A 95 -14.52 -1.33 0.88
CA ARG A 95 -15.27 -2.53 0.45
C ARG A 95 -16.78 -2.44 0.73
N SER A 96 -17.19 -1.69 1.74
CA SER A 96 -18.61 -1.52 2.10
C SER A 96 -19.31 -0.38 1.35
N ARG A 97 -18.56 0.47 0.63
CA ARG A 97 -19.11 1.64 -0.05
C ARG A 97 -19.63 1.27 -1.44
N ASN A 98 -20.84 1.72 -1.73
CA ASN A 98 -21.42 1.60 -3.09
C ASN A 98 -20.84 2.62 -4.09
N THR A 99 -20.16 3.66 -3.60
CA THR A 99 -19.57 4.72 -4.44
C THR A 99 -18.08 4.88 -4.08
N PRO A 100 -17.15 4.62 -5.01
CA PRO A 100 -15.72 4.87 -4.79
C PRO A 100 -15.46 6.37 -4.59
N GLY A 101 -14.64 6.73 -3.60
CA GLY A 101 -14.20 8.12 -3.39
C GLY A 101 -13.22 8.25 -2.24
N PRO A 102 -12.21 9.14 -2.32
CA PRO A 102 -11.12 9.16 -1.35
C PRO A 102 -11.61 9.43 0.08
N LEU A 103 -11.16 8.60 1.04
CA LEU A 103 -11.34 8.75 2.51
C LEU A 103 -10.59 9.97 3.11
N HIS A 104 -10.31 10.98 2.28
CA HIS A 104 -9.49 12.14 2.67
C HIS A 104 -10.01 13.46 2.11
N ALA A 105 -11.18 13.47 1.46
CA ALA A 105 -11.77 14.69 0.89
C ALA A 105 -12.49 15.53 1.96
N GLY A 106 -11.76 15.94 3.00
CA GLY A 106 -12.17 17.07 3.82
C GLY A 106 -12.02 18.36 3.01
N MET A 107 -13.09 19.12 2.83
CA MET A 107 -12.96 20.47 2.27
C MET A 107 -12.24 21.36 3.29
N LEU A 108 -11.09 21.91 2.91
CA LEU A 108 -10.50 23.06 3.58
C LEU A 108 -11.37 24.28 3.24
N SER A 109 -12.47 24.46 3.96
CA SER A 109 -13.15 25.74 3.99
C SER A 109 -12.77 26.44 5.28
N ASP A 110 -12.31 27.69 5.23
CA ASP A 110 -12.01 28.52 6.41
C ASP A 110 -13.25 29.19 7.00
N THR A 111 -14.45 28.92 6.48
CA THR A 111 -15.71 29.51 6.98
C THR A 111 -15.97 29.09 8.42
N PRO A 112 -15.87 29.99 9.41
CA PRO A 112 -16.24 29.66 10.77
C PRO A 112 -17.63 29.03 10.77
N LEU A 113 -17.93 28.08 11.67
CA LEU A 113 -19.31 27.99 12.14
C LEU A 113 -19.70 29.43 12.46
N PRO A 114 -20.83 29.95 11.96
CA PRO A 114 -21.36 31.15 12.54
C PRO A 114 -21.38 30.91 14.05
N ASP A 115 -20.64 31.70 14.83
CA ASP A 115 -20.55 31.54 16.29
C ASP A 115 -21.96 31.53 16.93
N SER A 116 -22.97 32.00 16.19
CA SER A 116 -24.40 31.90 16.46
C SER A 116 -24.97 30.47 16.59
N ILE A 117 -24.44 29.43 15.93
CA ILE A 117 -24.95 28.04 16.06
C ILE A 117 -24.35 27.34 17.29
N ALA A 118 -23.06 27.55 17.57
CA ALA A 118 -22.41 26.98 18.74
C ALA A 118 -22.80 27.71 20.05
N GLY A 119 -23.10 29.01 19.98
CA GLY A 119 -23.56 29.83 21.11
C GLY A 119 -25.03 29.62 21.49
N THR A 120 -25.85 28.99 20.64
CA THR A 120 -27.28 28.72 20.92
C THR A 120 -27.53 27.37 21.59
N MET A 121 -26.51 26.53 21.76
CA MET A 121 -26.62 25.23 22.42
C MET A 121 -25.93 25.26 23.79
N GLU A 122 -26.73 25.33 24.85
CA GLU A 122 -26.28 25.48 26.24
C GLU A 122 -25.16 24.50 26.62
N ALA A 123 -25.33 23.20 26.35
CA ALA A 123 -24.31 22.19 26.66
C ALA A 123 -22.95 22.45 25.97
N VAL A 124 -22.97 22.89 24.71
CA VAL A 124 -21.75 23.19 23.94
C VAL A 124 -21.07 24.46 24.47
N ALA A 125 -21.86 25.50 24.76
CA ALA A 125 -21.36 26.74 25.35
C ALA A 125 -20.77 26.50 26.75
N THR A 126 -21.44 25.70 27.58
CA THR A 126 -21.00 25.32 28.93
C THR A 126 -19.71 24.51 28.88
N TYR A 127 -19.61 23.52 27.98
CA TYR A 127 -18.38 22.75 27.80
C TYR A 127 -17.20 23.66 27.41
N ARG A 128 -17.39 24.57 26.44
CA ARG A 128 -16.32 25.48 25.99
C ARG A 128 -15.86 26.45 27.08
N SER A 129 -16.80 27.03 27.81
CA SER A 129 -16.54 28.18 28.68
C SER A 129 -16.11 27.81 30.11
N SER A 130 -16.41 26.61 30.60
CA SER A 130 -16.19 26.26 32.01
C SER A 130 -15.42 24.96 32.21
N SER A 131 -14.20 25.05 32.76
CA SER A 131 -13.39 23.89 33.15
C SER A 131 -14.08 23.00 34.18
N ARG A 132 -14.77 23.60 35.16
CA ARG A 132 -15.53 22.88 36.19
C ARG A 132 -16.58 21.95 35.57
N HIS A 133 -17.37 22.46 34.63
CA HIS A 133 -18.42 21.71 33.96
C HIS A 133 -17.83 20.64 33.02
N ARG A 134 -16.75 20.95 32.29
CA ARG A 134 -16.02 19.92 31.52
C ARG A 134 -15.50 18.79 32.39
N HIS A 135 -14.88 19.10 33.54
CA HIS A 135 -14.33 18.08 34.43
C HIS A 135 -15.44 17.20 35.02
N ALA A 136 -16.63 17.74 35.27
CA ALA A 136 -17.79 16.96 35.66
C ALA A 136 -18.21 15.97 34.55
N ALA A 137 -18.23 16.42 33.29
CA ALA A 137 -18.47 15.54 32.15
C ALA A 137 -17.40 14.44 32.02
N TRP A 138 -16.12 14.80 32.16
CA TRP A 138 -15.00 13.85 32.12
C TRP A 138 -15.13 12.77 33.19
N ARG A 139 -15.43 13.15 34.45
CA ARG A 139 -15.65 12.19 35.54
C ARG A 139 -16.81 11.26 35.25
N ALA A 140 -17.93 11.79 34.73
CA ALA A 140 -19.11 10.99 34.40
C ALA A 140 -18.79 9.92 33.33
N VAL A 141 -18.08 10.29 32.25
CA VAL A 141 -17.68 9.31 31.23
C VAL A 141 -16.68 8.30 31.79
N LEU A 142 -15.64 8.76 32.50
CA LEU A 142 -14.62 7.87 33.07
C LEU A 142 -15.21 6.84 34.04
N ALA A 143 -16.20 7.23 34.85
CA ALA A 143 -16.88 6.33 35.80
C ALA A 143 -17.64 5.18 35.11
N CYS A 144 -18.01 5.33 33.84
CA CYS A 144 -18.66 4.28 33.05
C CYS A 144 -17.65 3.33 32.39
N LEU A 145 -16.42 3.79 32.13
CA LEU A 145 -15.42 3.03 31.38
C LEU A 145 -14.86 1.86 32.22
N PRO A 146 -14.50 0.73 31.59
CA PRO A 146 -13.75 -0.32 32.28
C PRO A 146 -12.34 0.17 32.67
N GLU A 147 -11.85 -0.27 33.84
CA GLU A 147 -10.48 0.02 34.30
C GLU A 147 -9.39 -0.66 33.45
N THR A 148 -9.73 -1.82 32.87
CA THR A 148 -8.82 -2.61 32.04
C THR A 148 -9.55 -3.28 30.89
N GLY A 149 -8.81 -3.69 29.86
CA GLY A 149 -9.33 -4.47 28.74
C GLY A 149 -9.35 -3.69 27.43
N ARG A 150 -10.11 -4.19 26.46
CA ARG A 150 -10.22 -3.63 25.11
C ARG A 150 -11.66 -3.25 24.81
N VAL A 151 -11.86 -2.09 24.21
CA VAL A 151 -13.19 -1.53 23.92
C VAL A 151 -13.27 -0.95 22.52
N THR A 152 -14.43 -1.07 21.89
CA THR A 152 -14.83 -0.23 20.74
C THR A 152 -15.63 0.96 21.28
N VAL A 153 -15.23 2.18 20.92
CA VAL A 153 -15.91 3.41 21.37
C VAL A 153 -16.61 4.05 20.18
N ILE A 154 -17.90 4.34 20.32
CA ILE A 154 -18.66 5.19 19.40
C ILE A 154 -19.00 6.48 20.14
N ALA A 155 -18.55 7.61 19.63
CA ALA A 155 -18.80 8.92 20.21
C ALA A 155 -19.58 9.79 19.22
N HIS A 156 -20.69 10.39 19.67
CA HIS A 156 -21.58 11.16 18.83
C HIS A 156 -21.54 12.65 19.15
N SER A 157 -21.44 13.50 18.13
CA SER A 157 -21.57 14.96 18.27
C SER A 157 -20.60 15.52 19.35
N LEU A 158 -21.10 16.23 20.36
CA LEU A 158 -20.30 16.73 21.49
C LEU A 158 -19.52 15.61 22.23
N GLY A 159 -20.06 14.38 22.25
CA GLY A 159 -19.39 13.22 22.86
C GLY A 159 -18.04 12.90 22.23
N SER A 160 -17.87 13.20 20.93
CA SER A 160 -16.58 13.06 20.23
C SER A 160 -15.50 13.98 20.80
N ILE A 161 -15.87 15.21 21.16
CA ILE A 161 -14.97 16.20 21.77
C ILE A 161 -14.58 15.74 23.19
N VAL A 162 -15.57 15.29 23.97
CA VAL A 162 -15.35 14.75 25.33
C VAL A 162 -14.40 13.56 25.29
N MET A 163 -14.63 12.62 24.37
CA MET A 163 -13.80 11.44 24.23
C MET A 163 -12.36 11.78 23.83
N LEU A 164 -12.19 12.76 22.93
CA LEU A 164 -10.85 13.21 22.53
C LEU A 164 -10.06 13.79 23.71
N ASP A 165 -10.71 14.62 24.54
CA ASP A 165 -10.10 15.19 25.75
C ASP A 165 -9.72 14.12 26.80
N LEU A 166 -10.35 12.95 26.74
CA LEU A 166 -10.11 11.84 27.64
C LEU A 166 -9.01 10.88 27.17
N LEU A 167 -8.53 10.93 25.92
CA LEU A 167 -7.57 9.95 25.40
C LEU A 167 -6.27 9.85 26.24
N THR A 168 -5.80 10.97 26.78
CA THR A 168 -4.61 11.02 27.65
C THR A 168 -4.92 10.78 29.12
N ARG A 169 -6.20 10.56 29.45
CA ARG A 169 -6.75 10.39 30.82
C ARG A 169 -7.44 9.03 31.01
N LEU A 170 -7.39 8.18 30.00
CA LEU A 170 -7.93 6.82 30.07
C LEU A 170 -7.22 6.00 31.17
N PRO A 171 -7.94 5.09 31.84
CA PRO A 171 -7.32 4.11 32.73
C PRO A 171 -6.10 3.44 32.05
N PRO A 172 -4.94 3.31 32.73
CA PRO A 172 -3.72 2.82 32.11
C PRO A 172 -3.82 1.42 31.48
N GLY A 173 -4.74 0.58 31.98
CA GLY A 173 -5.00 -0.77 31.47
C GLY A 173 -6.05 -0.86 30.37
N LEU A 174 -6.70 0.26 30.00
CA LEU A 174 -7.73 0.31 28.96
C LEU A 174 -7.10 0.56 27.59
N ARG A 175 -7.60 -0.13 26.58
CA ARG A 175 -7.24 0.05 25.16
C ARG A 175 -8.50 0.23 24.33
N ILE A 176 -8.46 1.18 23.40
CA ILE A 176 -9.52 1.44 22.44
C ILE A 176 -9.11 0.78 21.12
N ASP A 177 -9.83 -0.25 20.71
CA ASP A 177 -9.62 -0.95 19.43
C ASP A 177 -10.00 -0.04 18.26
N LEU A 178 -11.14 0.64 18.41
CA LEU A 178 -11.65 1.62 17.46
C LEU A 178 -12.27 2.78 18.23
N LEU A 179 -11.78 3.99 17.96
CA LEU A 179 -12.49 5.23 18.25
C LEU A 179 -13.29 5.61 17.00
N LEU A 180 -14.62 5.50 17.06
CA LEU A 180 -15.51 5.94 16.00
C LEU A 180 -16.19 7.24 16.41
N THR A 181 -15.87 8.35 15.76
CA THR A 181 -16.56 9.63 15.96
C THR A 181 -17.58 9.85 14.85
N ILE A 182 -18.85 10.11 15.19
CA ILE A 182 -19.93 10.35 14.22
C ILE A 182 -20.52 11.74 14.43
N GLY A 183 -20.76 12.48 13.34
CA GLY A 183 -21.31 13.84 13.40
C GLY A 183 -20.44 14.79 14.23
N SER A 184 -19.11 14.65 14.16
CA SER A 184 -18.23 15.36 15.08
C SER A 184 -18.05 16.85 14.70
N PRO A 185 -18.24 17.82 15.63
CA PRO A 185 -17.98 19.25 15.36
C PRO A 185 -16.48 19.62 15.45
N MET A 186 -15.57 18.65 15.30
CA MET A 186 -14.12 18.86 15.50
C MET A 186 -13.48 19.81 14.50
N GLY A 187 -14.11 20.07 13.35
CA GLY A 187 -13.67 21.11 12.42
C GLY A 187 -13.76 22.53 12.99
N VAL A 188 -14.39 22.74 14.15
CA VAL A 188 -14.69 24.05 14.75
C VAL A 188 -13.59 24.49 15.70
N LYS A 189 -12.89 25.57 15.36
CA LYS A 189 -11.71 26.09 16.10
C LYS A 189 -11.96 26.25 17.60
N GLY A 190 -13.12 26.78 18.00
CA GLY A 190 -13.44 27.03 19.41
C GLY A 190 -13.77 25.80 20.25
N LEU A 191 -13.98 24.63 19.63
CA LEU A 191 -14.09 23.35 20.31
C LEU A 191 -12.75 22.61 20.35
N ARG A 192 -11.87 22.86 19.36
CA ARG A 192 -10.55 22.23 19.31
C ARG A 192 -9.56 22.75 20.35
N SER A 193 -9.77 23.94 20.89
CA SER A 193 -8.81 24.64 21.78
C SER A 193 -8.49 23.91 23.09
N HIS A 194 -9.08 22.75 23.35
CA HIS A 194 -8.85 21.98 24.57
C HIS A 194 -8.01 20.70 24.34
N HIS A 195 -7.69 20.38 23.08
CA HIS A 195 -7.00 19.14 22.71
C HIS A 195 -5.46 19.23 22.72
N HIS A 196 -4.91 20.15 23.50
CA HIS A 196 -3.48 20.48 23.49
C HIS A 196 -2.58 19.24 23.57
N GLY A 197 -1.83 19.00 22.49
CA GLY A 197 -0.84 17.94 22.42
C GLY A 197 -1.27 16.75 21.56
N ILE A 198 -2.56 16.40 21.50
CA ILE A 198 -3.03 15.26 20.68
C ILE A 198 -2.90 15.56 19.18
N ASP A 199 -3.05 16.82 18.81
CA ASP A 199 -2.87 17.39 17.47
C ASP A 199 -1.40 17.57 17.05
N THR A 200 -0.45 17.27 17.95
CA THR A 200 0.99 17.39 17.66
C THR A 200 1.64 16.06 17.30
N PRO A 201 2.69 16.05 16.45
CA PRO A 201 3.44 14.83 16.13
C PRO A 201 3.92 14.10 17.39
N GLY A 202 3.41 12.88 17.59
CA GLY A 202 3.77 12.05 18.73
C GLY A 202 3.11 12.42 20.07
N GLY A 203 2.06 13.25 20.06
CA GLY A 203 1.21 13.49 21.22
C GLY A 203 -0.11 12.69 21.22
N PHE A 204 -0.38 11.93 20.16
CA PHE A 204 -1.46 10.94 20.12
C PHE A 204 -1.03 9.60 20.78
N PRO A 205 -1.83 9.02 21.69
CA PRO A 205 -1.51 7.77 22.40
C PRO A 205 -1.80 6.53 21.54
N ALA A 206 -1.02 6.33 20.47
CA ALA A 206 -1.19 5.27 19.48
C ALA A 206 -1.10 3.84 20.03
N GLU A 207 -0.51 3.66 21.20
CA GLU A 207 -0.47 2.38 21.92
C GLU A 207 -1.73 2.10 22.74
N ARG A 208 -2.54 3.15 22.99
CA ARG A 208 -3.81 3.06 23.72
C ARG A 208 -5.02 3.12 22.81
N VAL A 209 -4.94 3.90 21.72
CA VAL A 209 -5.99 4.03 20.71
C VAL A 209 -5.44 3.45 19.41
N LEU A 210 -5.95 2.27 19.04
CA LEU A 210 -5.36 1.45 17.99
C LEU A 210 -5.87 1.78 16.59
N SER A 211 -7.02 2.44 16.50
CA SER A 211 -7.55 3.04 15.28
C SER A 211 -8.53 4.18 15.61
N TRP A 212 -8.65 5.15 14.71
CA TRP A 212 -9.63 6.24 14.80
C TRP A 212 -10.25 6.53 13.43
N LEU A 213 -11.56 6.33 13.34
CA LEU A 213 -12.39 6.75 12.22
C LEU A 213 -13.31 7.90 12.63
N ASN A 214 -13.34 8.95 11.83
CA ASN A 214 -14.32 10.03 11.91
C ASN A 214 -15.26 9.96 10.70
N VAL A 215 -16.56 9.84 10.97
CA VAL A 215 -17.61 9.76 9.96
C VAL A 215 -18.44 11.04 10.02
N TYR A 216 -18.56 11.72 8.90
CA TYR A 216 -19.27 12.99 8.81
C TYR A 216 -20.05 13.09 7.50
N ASP A 217 -21.17 13.81 7.52
CA ASP A 217 -21.90 14.19 6.31
C ASP A 217 -21.50 15.61 5.88
N PRO A 218 -21.05 15.83 4.63
CA PRO A 218 -20.78 17.16 4.09
C PRO A 218 -21.93 18.17 4.23
N GLY A 219 -23.19 17.70 4.25
CA GLY A 219 -24.40 18.49 4.47
C GLY A 219 -24.81 18.65 5.93
N ASP A 220 -24.12 18.01 6.88
CA ASP A 220 -24.39 18.18 8.30
C ASP A 220 -23.84 19.52 8.80
N ILE A 221 -24.77 20.43 9.14
CA ILE A 221 -24.46 21.79 9.58
C ILE A 221 -23.60 21.85 10.85
N ILE A 222 -23.60 20.79 11.68
CA ILE A 222 -22.82 20.74 12.92
C ILE A 222 -21.37 20.38 12.62
N THR A 223 -21.12 19.51 11.64
CA THR A 223 -19.76 19.17 11.18
C THR A 223 -19.18 20.28 10.30
N VAL A 224 -20.03 21.14 9.73
CA VAL A 224 -19.69 22.14 8.71
C VAL A 224 -19.11 21.48 7.44
N GLY A 225 -19.47 20.20 7.23
CA GLY A 225 -18.90 19.35 6.20
C GLY A 225 -17.39 19.15 6.32
N ARG A 226 -16.85 19.17 7.55
CA ARG A 226 -15.41 19.00 7.82
C ARG A 226 -15.09 17.66 8.46
N GLY A 227 -14.01 17.08 7.99
CA GLY A 227 -13.33 15.95 8.62
C GLY A 227 -12.40 16.37 9.77
N ALA A 228 -11.88 15.37 10.49
CA ALA A 228 -10.92 15.52 11.59
C ALA A 228 -9.45 15.44 11.12
N SER A 229 -9.16 14.73 10.04
CA SER A 229 -7.80 14.49 9.53
C SER A 229 -7.01 15.76 9.18
N PRO A 230 -7.62 16.91 8.79
CA PRO A 230 -6.87 18.15 8.59
C PRO A 230 -6.23 18.71 9.88
N PHE A 231 -6.70 18.26 11.05
CA PHE A 231 -6.22 18.74 12.35
C PHE A 231 -5.57 17.62 13.19
N PHE A 232 -5.82 16.37 12.86
CA PHE A 232 -5.36 15.22 13.61
C PHE A 232 -4.83 14.15 12.66
N ASP A 233 -3.50 14.03 12.56
CA ASP A 233 -2.83 13.03 11.71
C ASP A 233 -3.28 11.59 11.99
N ALA A 234 -3.78 11.32 13.19
CA ALA A 234 -4.28 10.00 13.58
C ALA A 234 -5.63 9.66 12.95
N ALA A 235 -6.50 10.64 12.73
CA ALA A 235 -7.87 10.40 12.27
C ALA A 235 -7.91 9.98 10.78
N LEU A 236 -8.71 8.96 10.49
CA LEU A 236 -9.18 8.65 9.15
C LEU A 236 -10.57 9.26 8.97
N ASP A 237 -10.85 9.90 7.84
CA ASP A 237 -12.14 10.55 7.57
C ASP A 237 -12.98 9.77 6.56
N ALA A 238 -14.24 9.51 6.87
CA ALA A 238 -15.19 8.91 5.93
C ALA A 238 -16.38 9.84 5.71
N PRO A 239 -16.42 10.58 4.59
CA PRO A 239 -17.60 11.34 4.21
C PRO A 239 -18.73 10.39 3.83
N VAL A 240 -19.91 10.60 4.41
CA VAL A 240 -21.13 9.81 4.17
C VAL A 240 -22.29 10.71 3.77
N SER A 241 -23.38 10.12 3.26
CA SER A 241 -24.62 10.85 3.00
C SER A 241 -25.71 10.33 3.95
N THR A 242 -26.09 11.18 4.90
CA THR A 242 -27.20 11.00 5.84
C THR A 242 -28.39 11.88 5.46
N GLY A 243 -28.35 12.52 4.28
CA GLY A 243 -29.32 13.52 3.85
C GLY A 243 -29.18 14.87 4.57
N GLY A 244 -27.99 15.19 5.09
CA GLY A 244 -27.74 16.39 5.91
C GLY A 244 -28.26 16.28 7.34
N SER A 245 -28.62 15.07 7.80
CA SER A 245 -29.17 14.83 9.12
C SER A 245 -28.08 14.72 10.18
N HIS A 246 -28.12 15.56 11.22
CA HIS A 246 -27.29 15.38 12.42
C HIS A 246 -27.87 14.33 13.40
N SER A 247 -28.57 13.32 12.90
CA SER A 247 -29.22 12.32 13.76
C SER A 247 -28.34 11.10 13.98
N LEU A 248 -28.35 10.59 15.21
CA LEU A 248 -27.69 9.35 15.58
C LEU A 248 -28.15 8.16 14.72
N VAL A 249 -29.47 8.08 14.46
CA VAL A 249 -30.06 7.07 13.59
C VAL A 249 -29.49 7.17 12.17
N GLY A 250 -29.38 8.39 11.62
CA GLY A 250 -28.84 8.61 10.27
C GLY A 250 -27.42 8.10 10.11
N TYR A 251 -26.52 8.43 11.05
CA TYR A 251 -25.14 7.93 11.04
C TYR A 251 -25.05 6.43 11.31
N SER A 252 -25.73 5.91 12.34
CA SER A 252 -25.66 4.50 12.74
C SER A 252 -26.27 3.53 11.70
N SER A 253 -27.19 4.03 10.86
CA SER A 253 -27.75 3.27 9.74
C SER A 253 -26.79 3.15 8.55
N HIS A 254 -25.71 3.93 8.52
CA HIS A 254 -24.83 3.98 7.34
C HIS A 254 -23.90 2.75 7.29
N PRO A 255 -23.74 2.07 6.13
CA PRO A 255 -22.92 0.86 6.01
C PRO A 255 -21.47 1.01 6.47
N VAL A 256 -20.87 2.19 6.26
CA VAL A 256 -19.51 2.53 6.74
C VAL A 256 -19.36 2.35 8.25
N VAL A 257 -20.38 2.74 9.03
CA VAL A 257 -20.35 2.61 10.50
C VAL A 257 -20.40 1.12 10.89
N ALA A 258 -21.27 0.35 10.25
CA ALA A 258 -21.33 -1.10 10.46
C ALA A 258 -20.03 -1.81 10.03
N ALA A 259 -19.43 -1.45 8.89
CA ALA A 259 -18.18 -2.02 8.42
C ALA A 259 -17.02 -1.75 9.38
N ALA A 260 -16.89 -0.52 9.85
CA ALA A 260 -15.85 -0.14 10.81
C ALA A 260 -15.98 -0.90 12.13
N VAL A 261 -17.19 -0.94 12.70
CA VAL A 261 -17.45 -1.67 13.96
C VAL A 261 -17.27 -3.17 13.77
N GLY A 262 -17.76 -3.72 12.65
CA GLY A 262 -17.64 -5.14 12.32
C GLY A 262 -16.19 -5.58 12.20
N HIS A 263 -15.38 -4.82 11.48
CA HIS A 263 -13.94 -5.06 11.35
C HIS A 263 -13.21 -5.04 12.70
N ALA A 264 -13.43 -3.99 13.50
CA ALA A 264 -12.76 -3.83 14.78
C ALA A 264 -13.17 -4.89 15.81
N MET A 265 -14.45 -5.27 15.83
CA MET A 265 -14.96 -6.25 16.80
C MET A 265 -14.72 -7.70 16.38
N PHE A 266 -14.87 -8.03 15.10
CA PHE A 266 -14.94 -9.43 14.66
C PHE A 266 -13.72 -9.88 13.84
N ASP A 267 -13.22 -9.06 12.91
CA ASP A 267 -12.13 -9.46 12.01
C ASP A 267 -10.77 -9.45 12.69
N GLU A 268 -10.37 -8.36 13.36
CA GLU A 268 -9.01 -8.24 13.90
C GLU A 268 -8.65 -9.39 14.86
N ALA A 269 -9.62 -9.82 15.67
CA ALA A 269 -9.44 -10.92 16.60
C ALA A 269 -9.32 -12.28 15.88
N ALA A 270 -10.09 -12.46 14.80
CA ALA A 270 -10.03 -13.67 13.98
C ALA A 270 -8.69 -13.73 13.22
N GLU A 271 -8.30 -12.65 12.55
CA GLU A 271 -7.04 -12.56 11.80
C GLU A 271 -5.81 -12.79 12.67
N ALA A 272 -5.76 -12.16 13.85
CA ALA A 272 -4.65 -12.38 14.78
C ALA A 272 -4.55 -13.83 15.27
N SER A 273 -5.67 -14.55 15.31
CA SER A 273 -5.71 -15.97 15.68
C SER A 273 -5.29 -16.85 14.50
N SER A 274 -5.80 -16.60 13.29
CA SER A 274 -5.46 -17.34 12.07
C SER A 274 -3.97 -17.23 11.73
N LEU A 275 -3.40 -16.01 11.77
CA LEU A 275 -1.97 -15.78 11.51
C LEU A 275 -1.05 -16.56 12.48
N ARG A 276 -1.47 -16.76 13.73
CA ARG A 276 -0.69 -17.53 14.72
C ARG A 276 -0.72 -19.03 14.46
N VAL A 277 -1.87 -19.54 14.02
CA VAL A 277 -2.04 -20.97 13.69
C VAL A 277 -1.29 -21.30 12.39
N GLU A 278 -1.49 -20.52 11.34
CA GLU A 278 -0.85 -20.74 10.03
C GLU A 278 0.68 -20.56 10.07
N ALA A 279 1.21 -19.68 10.95
CA ALA A 279 2.65 -19.51 11.10
C ALA A 279 3.36 -20.76 11.67
N GLN A 280 2.63 -21.67 12.31
CA GLN A 280 3.18 -22.91 12.88
C GLN A 280 3.25 -24.07 11.87
N GLU A 281 2.51 -23.98 10.75
CA GLU A 281 2.51 -24.99 9.69
C GLU A 281 3.27 -24.49 8.46
N VAL A 282 4.30 -25.21 8.03
CA VAL A 282 4.93 -24.95 6.72
C VAL A 282 3.99 -25.51 5.65
N PRO A 283 3.46 -24.69 4.73
CA PRO A 283 2.51 -25.17 3.75
C PRO A 283 3.17 -26.22 2.84
N SER A 284 2.61 -27.43 2.76
CA SER A 284 3.01 -28.45 1.79
C SER A 284 2.40 -28.22 0.40
N ARG A 285 1.75 -27.07 0.18
CA ARG A 285 1.02 -26.75 -1.06
C ARG A 285 1.93 -26.02 -2.05
N ARG A 286 1.81 -26.36 -3.33
CA ARG A 286 2.49 -25.65 -4.43
C ARG A 286 1.62 -24.51 -4.93
N LEU A 287 2.07 -23.28 -4.73
CA LEU A 287 1.43 -22.09 -5.30
C LEU A 287 1.60 -22.05 -6.83
N ASP A 288 0.81 -21.24 -7.52
CA ASP A 288 1.03 -21.00 -8.95
C ASP A 288 2.38 -20.28 -9.16
N PRO A 289 3.27 -20.75 -10.05
CA PRO A 289 4.60 -20.16 -10.26
C PRO A 289 4.58 -18.68 -10.66
N ARG A 290 3.44 -18.17 -11.14
CA ARG A 290 3.24 -16.74 -11.36
C ARG A 290 3.46 -15.94 -10.08
N TRP A 291 3.24 -16.50 -8.89
CA TRP A 291 3.49 -15.81 -7.62
C TRP A 291 4.97 -15.76 -7.20
N ASP A 292 5.87 -16.50 -7.87
CA ASP A 292 7.28 -16.64 -7.48
C ASP A 292 8.02 -15.29 -7.37
N PRO A 293 7.87 -14.32 -8.29
CA PRO A 293 8.55 -13.02 -8.16
C PRO A 293 8.09 -12.21 -6.95
N LEU A 294 6.80 -12.30 -6.60
CA LEU A 294 6.27 -11.67 -5.40
C LEU A 294 6.84 -12.33 -4.15
N LEU A 295 6.80 -13.66 -4.08
CA LEU A 295 7.35 -14.44 -2.97
C LEU A 295 8.84 -14.16 -2.79
N LEU A 296 9.60 -14.11 -3.89
CA LEU A 296 11.02 -13.81 -3.85
C LEU A 296 11.30 -12.39 -3.33
N ARG A 297 10.47 -11.41 -3.66
CA ARG A 297 10.56 -10.06 -3.09
C ARG A 297 10.22 -10.03 -1.60
N PHE A 298 9.22 -10.79 -1.17
CA PHE A 298 8.89 -10.94 0.25
C PHE A 298 10.02 -11.64 1.03
N ALA A 299 10.69 -12.62 0.41
CA ALA A 299 11.87 -13.27 0.96
C ALA A 299 13.07 -12.30 1.01
N TYR A 300 13.32 -11.52 -0.04
CA TYR A 300 14.38 -10.50 -0.06
C TYR A 300 14.20 -9.47 1.07
N THR A 301 12.97 -8.97 1.23
CA THR A 301 12.66 -7.95 2.25
C THR A 301 12.70 -8.51 3.67
N GLN A 302 12.46 -9.80 3.84
CA GLN A 302 12.76 -10.51 5.09
C GLN A 302 14.27 -10.54 5.37
N GLN A 303 15.11 -10.73 4.35
CA GLN A 303 16.57 -10.68 4.54
C GLN A 303 17.07 -9.26 4.83
N LEU A 304 16.49 -8.22 4.21
CA LEU A 304 16.74 -6.82 4.59
C LEU A 304 16.38 -6.55 6.06
N TRP A 305 15.37 -7.23 6.61
CA TRP A 305 15.07 -7.16 8.03
C TRP A 305 16.09 -7.93 8.88
N ALA A 306 16.41 -9.17 8.48
CA ALA A 306 17.25 -10.09 9.24
C ALA A 306 18.71 -9.64 9.34
N THR A 307 19.26 -9.14 8.23
CA THR A 307 20.66 -8.69 8.10
C THR A 307 20.90 -7.28 8.65
N CYS A 308 19.83 -6.58 9.03
CA CYS A 308 19.93 -5.21 9.55
C CYS A 308 20.61 -5.16 10.92
N ASP A 309 21.49 -4.19 11.17
CA ASP A 309 22.10 -3.96 12.47
C ASP A 309 21.05 -3.87 13.59
N THR A 310 21.29 -4.51 14.75
CA THR A 310 20.36 -4.51 15.89
C THR A 310 20.06 -3.11 16.43
N GLY A 311 20.98 -2.15 16.23
CA GLY A 311 20.81 -0.74 16.56
C GLY A 311 19.86 0.04 15.63
N LYS A 312 19.58 -0.46 14.41
CA LYS A 312 18.73 0.20 13.40
C LYS A 312 17.28 -0.28 13.44
N TRP A 313 16.74 -0.42 14.64
CA TRP A 313 15.42 -1.02 14.83
C TRP A 313 14.27 -0.26 14.15
N GLY A 314 14.34 1.08 14.04
CA GLY A 314 13.32 1.86 13.33
C GLY A 314 13.21 1.48 11.84
N PHE A 315 14.33 1.13 11.21
CA PHE A 315 14.34 0.62 9.83
C PHE A 315 13.66 -0.76 9.74
N ARG A 316 14.00 -1.69 10.65
CA ARG A 316 13.37 -3.03 10.73
C ARG A 316 11.84 -2.93 10.84
N ARG A 317 11.35 -1.98 11.65
CA ARG A 317 9.92 -1.78 11.88
C ARG A 317 9.19 -1.17 10.69
N ARG A 318 9.84 -0.26 9.94
CA ARG A 318 9.30 0.25 8.67
C ARG A 318 9.19 -0.85 7.60
N ILE A 319 10.21 -1.71 7.49
CA ILE A 319 10.12 -2.88 6.60
C ILE A 319 8.97 -3.78 7.01
N ASP A 320 8.85 -4.13 8.29
CA ASP A 320 7.81 -5.03 8.76
C ASP A 320 6.39 -4.46 8.50
N ALA A 321 6.18 -3.18 8.81
CA ALA A 321 4.93 -2.49 8.51
C ALA A 321 4.60 -2.48 7.01
N ALA A 322 5.57 -2.13 6.16
CA ALA A 322 5.42 -2.12 4.71
C ALA A 322 5.08 -3.52 4.16
N ARG A 323 5.76 -4.58 4.65
CA ARG A 323 5.46 -5.97 4.28
C ARG A 323 4.04 -6.37 4.67
N ARG A 324 3.58 -6.02 5.88
CA ARG A 324 2.22 -6.35 6.35
C ARG A 324 1.14 -5.69 5.52
N VAL A 325 1.30 -4.39 5.22
CA VAL A 325 0.37 -3.65 4.36
C VAL A 325 0.35 -4.23 2.95
N LEU A 326 1.52 -4.49 2.37
CA LEU A 326 1.62 -5.09 1.04
C LEU A 326 0.95 -6.47 0.97
N ALA A 327 1.22 -7.34 1.95
CA ALA A 327 0.68 -8.69 1.97
C ALA A 327 -0.86 -8.69 2.08
N ARG A 328 -1.41 -7.81 2.92
CA ARG A 328 -2.86 -7.63 3.06
C ARG A 328 -3.48 -7.15 1.75
N ARG A 329 -2.95 -6.07 1.17
CA ARG A 329 -3.41 -5.53 -0.11
C ARG A 329 -3.43 -6.58 -1.22
N THR A 330 -2.40 -7.42 -1.29
CA THR A 330 -2.34 -8.51 -2.27
C THR A 330 -3.46 -9.53 -2.05
N VAL A 331 -3.69 -9.97 -0.82
CA VAL A 331 -4.74 -10.96 -0.50
C VAL A 331 -6.13 -10.38 -0.73
N ASP A 332 -6.36 -9.12 -0.34
CA ASP A 332 -7.63 -8.42 -0.58
C ASP A 332 -7.91 -8.26 -2.08
N ASP A 333 -6.89 -7.95 -2.91
CA ASP A 333 -7.01 -7.88 -4.37
C ASP A 333 -7.33 -9.25 -4.99
N ILE A 334 -6.69 -10.32 -4.51
CA ILE A 334 -7.01 -11.70 -4.91
C ILE A 334 -8.47 -12.02 -4.61
N ALA A 335 -8.93 -11.72 -3.39
CA ALA A 335 -10.31 -11.96 -2.96
C ALA A 335 -11.32 -11.16 -3.79
N ALA A 336 -11.04 -9.87 -4.04
CA ALA A 336 -11.90 -9.02 -4.87
C ALA A 336 -12.01 -9.55 -6.31
N ARG A 337 -10.89 -9.98 -6.92
CA ARG A 337 -10.88 -10.57 -8.27
C ARG A 337 -11.58 -11.91 -8.33
N HIS A 338 -11.46 -12.71 -7.27
CA HIS A 338 -12.19 -13.97 -7.13
C HIS A 338 -13.70 -13.70 -7.09
N ALA A 339 -14.16 -12.74 -6.29
CA ALA A 339 -15.58 -12.37 -6.21
C ALA A 339 -16.14 -11.80 -7.52
N ALA A 340 -15.31 -11.10 -8.31
CA ALA A 340 -15.68 -10.53 -9.60
C ALA A 340 -15.75 -11.57 -10.75
N GLN A 341 -15.29 -12.81 -10.56
CA GLN A 341 -15.36 -13.88 -11.55
C GLN A 341 -16.49 -14.86 -11.22
N PRO A 342 -17.68 -14.75 -11.85
CA PRO A 342 -18.86 -15.51 -11.49
C PRO A 342 -18.84 -17.00 -11.90
N THR A 343 -17.75 -17.48 -12.49
CA THR A 343 -17.56 -18.90 -12.87
C THR A 343 -16.52 -19.54 -11.97
N ASP A 344 -16.71 -20.84 -11.67
CA ASP A 344 -15.75 -21.63 -10.90
C ASP A 344 -14.36 -21.47 -11.52
N LEU A 345 -13.43 -20.88 -10.75
CA LEU A 345 -12.06 -20.71 -11.20
C LEU A 345 -11.50 -22.11 -11.41
N GLY A 346 -11.34 -22.53 -12.66
CA GLY A 346 -10.77 -23.84 -12.95
C GLY A 346 -9.47 -24.05 -12.17
N ALA A 347 -9.18 -25.28 -11.75
CA ALA A 347 -8.03 -25.61 -10.89
C ALA A 347 -6.66 -25.11 -11.41
N GLY A 348 -6.56 -24.78 -12.71
CA GLY A 348 -5.40 -24.15 -13.35
C GLY A 348 -5.25 -22.64 -13.11
N SER A 349 -6.23 -21.97 -12.50
CA SER A 349 -6.22 -20.53 -12.26
C SER A 349 -5.21 -20.15 -11.17
N PRO A 350 -4.40 -19.10 -11.37
CA PRO A 350 -3.50 -18.58 -10.33
C PRO A 350 -4.27 -17.93 -9.15
N LEU A 351 -5.54 -17.59 -9.37
CA LEU A 351 -6.44 -17.02 -8.37
C LEU A 351 -7.19 -18.08 -7.57
N HIS A 352 -7.05 -19.36 -7.92
CA HIS A 352 -7.70 -20.44 -7.19
C HIS A 352 -7.20 -20.44 -5.72
N PRO A 353 -8.07 -20.56 -4.69
CA PRO A 353 -7.66 -20.44 -3.28
C PRO A 353 -6.53 -21.38 -2.85
N SER A 354 -6.44 -22.58 -3.43
CA SER A 354 -5.35 -23.53 -3.14
C SER A 354 -4.01 -23.15 -3.78
N ARG A 355 -3.99 -22.24 -4.75
CA ARG A 355 -2.81 -21.85 -5.55
C ARG A 355 -2.41 -20.38 -5.38
N ALA A 356 -3.30 -19.56 -4.81
CA ALA A 356 -3.03 -18.17 -4.46
C ALA A 356 -2.36 -18.05 -3.07
N PRO A 357 -1.46 -17.07 -2.88
CA PRO A 357 -0.78 -16.86 -1.61
C PRO A 357 -1.74 -16.31 -0.54
N THR A 358 -1.51 -16.69 0.70
CA THR A 358 -2.09 -16.08 1.90
C THR A 358 -1.16 -15.01 2.47
N GLN A 359 -1.65 -14.26 3.47
CA GLN A 359 -0.81 -13.30 4.19
C GLN A 359 0.36 -13.99 4.90
N THR A 360 0.13 -15.19 5.45
CA THR A 360 1.18 -15.99 6.10
C THR A 360 2.23 -16.49 5.11
N ASP A 361 1.80 -16.94 3.92
CA ASP A 361 2.73 -17.35 2.86
C ASP A 361 3.71 -16.23 2.52
N LEU A 362 3.21 -14.99 2.37
CA LEU A 362 4.03 -13.84 2.04
C LEU A 362 4.92 -13.40 3.21
N LEU A 363 4.39 -13.36 4.44
CA LEU A 363 5.12 -12.78 5.57
C LEU A 363 6.12 -13.74 6.23
N VAL A 364 5.82 -15.04 6.22
CA VAL A 364 6.54 -16.07 7.00
C VAL A 364 7.21 -17.09 6.09
N HIS A 365 6.49 -17.63 5.11
CA HIS A 365 6.92 -18.84 4.38
C HIS A 365 7.52 -18.57 2.99
N ALA A 366 7.59 -17.31 2.56
CA ALA A 366 7.93 -16.93 1.20
C ALA A 366 9.23 -17.55 0.70
N GLU A 367 10.28 -17.53 1.54
CA GLU A 367 11.57 -18.16 1.26
C GLU A 367 11.45 -19.67 0.99
N GLY A 368 10.71 -20.39 1.83
CA GLY A 368 10.52 -21.83 1.70
C GLY A 368 9.71 -22.20 0.45
N LEU A 369 8.74 -21.36 0.07
CA LEU A 369 7.88 -21.57 -1.08
C LEU A 369 8.61 -21.42 -2.42
N VAL A 370 9.63 -20.56 -2.51
CA VAL A 370 10.44 -20.37 -3.74
C VAL A 370 11.75 -21.15 -3.75
N ARG A 371 12.10 -21.82 -2.65
CA ARG A 371 13.36 -22.56 -2.54
C ARG A 371 13.48 -23.63 -3.62
N GLY A 372 14.53 -23.53 -4.42
CA GLY A 372 14.84 -24.46 -5.50
C GLY A 372 13.83 -24.46 -6.65
N GLN A 373 12.93 -23.47 -6.73
CA GLN A 373 11.94 -23.37 -7.80
C GLN A 373 12.49 -22.64 -9.04
N MET A 374 13.32 -21.62 -8.84
CA MET A 374 13.82 -20.75 -9.92
C MET A 374 15.21 -21.17 -10.42
N SER A 375 15.50 -20.91 -11.69
CA SER A 375 16.85 -21.06 -12.26
C SER A 375 17.75 -19.89 -11.88
N ASP A 376 19.07 -20.06 -11.98
CA ASP A 376 20.01 -18.97 -11.69
C ASP A 376 19.84 -17.78 -12.64
N SER A 377 19.48 -18.02 -13.91
CA SER A 377 19.12 -16.94 -14.84
C SER A 377 17.91 -16.15 -14.35
N GLN A 378 16.85 -16.82 -13.87
CA GLN A 378 15.67 -16.13 -13.33
C GLN A 378 15.98 -15.36 -12.04
N LEU A 379 16.82 -15.93 -11.16
CA LEU A 379 17.24 -15.28 -9.93
C LEU A 379 18.11 -14.05 -10.20
N VAL A 380 18.96 -14.07 -11.22
CA VAL A 380 19.74 -12.88 -11.65
C VAL A 380 18.81 -11.76 -12.10
N VAL A 381 17.77 -12.05 -12.90
CA VAL A 381 16.81 -11.03 -13.34
C VAL A 381 16.12 -10.39 -12.12
N ALA A 382 15.65 -11.21 -11.17
CA ALA A 382 15.02 -10.69 -9.96
C ALA A 382 15.99 -9.93 -9.05
N ALA A 383 17.23 -10.39 -8.92
CA ALA A 383 18.26 -9.73 -8.11
C ALA A 383 18.59 -8.33 -8.67
N VAL A 384 18.67 -8.19 -9.99
CA VAL A 384 18.85 -6.89 -10.63
C VAL A 384 17.64 -5.98 -10.37
N ASP A 385 16.41 -6.52 -10.45
CA ASP A 385 15.19 -5.79 -10.11
C ASP A 385 15.23 -5.24 -8.68
N PHE A 386 15.65 -6.05 -7.70
CA PHE A 386 15.75 -5.63 -6.29
C PHE A 386 16.74 -4.49 -6.03
N LEU A 387 17.71 -4.27 -6.91
CA LEU A 387 18.70 -3.19 -6.82
C LEU A 387 18.37 -1.97 -7.69
N LEU A 388 17.38 -2.11 -8.58
CA LEU A 388 16.91 -1.09 -9.51
C LEU A 388 15.47 -0.65 -9.28
N ALA A 389 14.77 -1.24 -8.32
CA ALA A 389 13.43 -0.82 -7.91
C ALA A 389 13.37 -0.65 -6.39
N PRO A 390 12.42 0.15 -5.87
CA PRO A 390 12.17 0.15 -4.43
C PRO A 390 11.83 -1.26 -3.96
N ALA A 391 12.34 -1.66 -2.79
CA ALA A 391 12.22 -3.04 -2.30
C ALA A 391 10.77 -3.44 -1.97
N LEU A 392 9.91 -2.47 -1.61
CA LEU A 392 8.50 -2.69 -1.26
C LEU A 392 7.61 -1.58 -1.84
N PRO A 393 7.39 -1.50 -3.15
CA PRO A 393 6.57 -0.43 -3.72
C PRO A 393 5.13 -0.48 -3.19
N PRO A 394 4.47 0.68 -2.97
CA PRO A 394 4.93 2.04 -3.26
C PRO A 394 5.86 2.65 -2.21
N PHE A 395 6.26 1.90 -1.18
CA PHE A 395 7.13 2.40 -0.11
C PHE A 395 8.58 2.49 -0.58
N ASP A 396 9.13 3.70 -0.55
CA ASP A 396 10.54 3.95 -0.77
C ASP A 396 11.29 3.95 0.55
N LEU A 397 12.05 2.89 0.79
CA LEU A 397 12.88 2.73 1.98
C LEU A 397 14.33 3.03 1.61
N ASP A 398 14.96 3.96 2.33
CA ASP A 398 16.38 4.24 2.16
C ASP A 398 17.22 3.04 2.64
N ILE A 399 17.73 2.28 1.68
CA ILE A 399 18.53 1.08 1.90
C ILE A 399 19.95 1.36 1.43
N ALA A 400 20.89 1.37 2.37
CA ALA A 400 22.31 1.46 2.05
C ALA A 400 22.73 0.27 1.15
N GLU A 401 23.50 0.54 0.11
CA GLU A 401 23.91 -0.46 -0.88
C GLU A 401 24.59 -1.70 -0.25
N ARG A 402 25.45 -1.49 0.75
CA ARG A 402 26.08 -2.59 1.51
C ARG A 402 25.07 -3.52 2.19
N HIS A 403 23.94 -2.99 2.60
CA HIS A 403 22.88 -3.74 3.27
C HIS A 403 22.00 -4.47 2.25
N ALA A 404 21.70 -3.84 1.12
CA ALA A 404 21.07 -4.51 -0.02
C ALA A 404 21.90 -5.71 -0.49
N HIS A 405 23.22 -5.56 -0.54
CA HIS A 405 24.16 -6.65 -0.85
C HIS A 405 24.03 -7.80 0.16
N ALA A 406 24.23 -7.54 1.45
CA ALA A 406 24.17 -8.58 2.48
C ALA A 406 22.83 -9.32 2.47
N ALA A 407 21.72 -8.60 2.26
CA ALA A 407 20.40 -9.20 2.14
C ALA A 407 20.22 -10.05 0.88
N LEU A 408 20.77 -9.62 -0.26
CA LEU A 408 20.72 -10.38 -1.51
C LEU A 408 21.52 -11.68 -1.42
N GLU A 409 22.73 -11.61 -0.85
CA GLU A 409 23.55 -12.81 -0.62
C GLU A 409 22.84 -13.80 0.30
N ALA A 410 22.33 -13.34 1.44
CA ALA A 410 21.58 -14.16 2.38
C ALA A 410 20.32 -14.79 1.75
N LEU A 411 19.64 -14.07 0.85
CA LEU A 411 18.51 -14.58 0.08
C LEU A 411 18.96 -15.72 -0.84
N LEU A 412 20.00 -15.50 -1.63
CA LEU A 412 20.49 -16.47 -2.60
C LEU A 412 20.96 -17.77 -1.92
N GLU A 413 21.60 -17.69 -0.75
CA GLU A 413 21.94 -18.87 0.07
C GLU A 413 20.72 -19.73 0.42
N ARG A 414 19.55 -19.11 0.58
CA ARG A 414 18.32 -19.72 1.09
C ARG A 414 17.41 -20.26 0.00
N VAL A 415 17.36 -19.59 -1.14
CA VAL A 415 16.40 -19.90 -2.21
C VAL A 415 17.02 -20.72 -3.34
N ARG A 416 18.36 -20.70 -3.48
CA ARG A 416 19.06 -21.48 -4.51
C ARG A 416 19.13 -22.97 -4.13
N ARG A 417 19.35 -23.82 -5.14
CA ARG A 417 19.63 -25.24 -4.90
C ARG A 417 21.04 -25.36 -4.30
N SER A 418 21.21 -26.19 -3.28
CA SER A 418 22.41 -26.27 -2.41
C SER A 418 23.72 -26.66 -3.10
N SER A 419 23.70 -26.91 -4.40
CA SER A 419 24.83 -27.40 -5.20
C SER A 419 24.91 -26.77 -6.60
N SER A 420 24.30 -25.59 -6.78
CA SER A 420 24.40 -24.82 -8.02
C SER A 420 25.69 -23.99 -8.05
N GLU A 421 26.60 -24.26 -8.99
CA GLU A 421 27.60 -23.28 -9.43
C GLU A 421 26.95 -22.28 -10.40
N PRO A 422 27.27 -20.99 -10.35
CA PRO A 422 28.23 -20.30 -9.45
C PRO A 422 27.70 -20.12 -8.01
N THR A 423 28.54 -19.86 -7.01
CA THR A 423 28.14 -19.69 -5.59
C THR A 423 27.23 -18.48 -5.34
N PRO A 424 26.43 -18.44 -4.24
CA PRO A 424 25.56 -17.29 -3.93
C PRO A 424 26.31 -15.95 -3.88
N GLN A 425 27.53 -15.97 -3.33
CA GLN A 425 28.43 -14.81 -3.26
C GLN A 425 28.85 -14.34 -4.66
N GLU A 426 29.24 -15.26 -5.55
CA GLU A 426 29.60 -14.93 -6.94
C GLU A 426 28.43 -14.32 -7.71
N VAL A 427 27.23 -14.90 -7.57
CA VAL A 427 26.00 -14.37 -8.20
C VAL A 427 25.71 -12.96 -7.69
N SER A 428 25.70 -12.77 -6.37
CA SER A 428 25.45 -11.47 -5.73
C SER A 428 26.45 -10.40 -6.19
N GLN A 429 27.74 -10.73 -6.18
CA GLN A 429 28.81 -9.82 -6.59
C GLN A 429 28.70 -9.46 -8.08
N ALA A 430 28.41 -10.43 -8.95
CA ALA A 430 28.22 -10.19 -10.38
C ALA A 430 27.05 -9.24 -10.64
N VAL A 431 25.91 -9.45 -9.97
CA VAL A 431 24.72 -8.59 -10.09
C VAL A 431 25.02 -7.16 -9.66
N ILE A 432 25.68 -6.96 -8.51
CA ILE A 432 26.00 -5.61 -8.01
C ILE A 432 26.94 -4.87 -8.94
N ILE A 433 28.00 -5.54 -9.41
CA ILE A 433 28.95 -4.94 -10.37
C ILE A 433 28.21 -4.57 -11.66
N ALA A 434 27.38 -5.47 -12.17
CA ALA A 434 26.62 -5.24 -13.39
C ALA A 434 25.64 -4.05 -13.26
N VAL A 435 24.96 -3.92 -12.13
CA VAL A 435 24.08 -2.77 -11.85
C VAL A 435 24.86 -1.47 -11.78
N ARG A 436 26.00 -1.45 -11.08
CA ARG A 436 26.87 -0.26 -10.97
C ARG A 436 27.39 0.19 -12.33
N GLU A 437 27.92 -0.74 -13.12
CA GLU A 437 28.45 -0.45 -14.45
C GLU A 437 27.37 0.04 -15.41
N SER A 438 26.19 -0.57 -15.36
CA SER A 438 25.08 -0.18 -16.22
C SER A 438 24.53 1.20 -15.85
N LYS A 439 24.44 1.51 -14.54
CA LYS A 439 24.15 2.88 -14.07
C LYS A 439 25.22 3.84 -14.55
N ALA A 440 26.50 3.53 -14.41
CA ALA A 440 27.61 4.39 -14.82
C ALA A 440 27.61 4.65 -16.34
N ALA A 441 27.35 3.62 -17.15
CA ALA A 441 27.29 3.73 -18.61
C ALA A 441 26.19 4.68 -19.11
N LEU A 442 25.07 4.77 -18.38
CA LEU A 442 23.92 5.58 -18.77
C LEU A 442 23.80 6.89 -17.99
N SER A 443 24.65 7.10 -16.97
CA SER A 443 24.61 8.30 -16.15
C SER A 443 25.08 9.52 -16.93
N GLU A 444 24.40 10.64 -16.67
CA GLU A 444 24.91 11.99 -16.85
C GLU A 444 25.31 12.51 -15.47
N SER A 445 26.21 13.49 -15.40
CA SER A 445 26.63 14.07 -14.11
C SER A 445 25.40 14.51 -13.29
N GLY A 446 25.26 13.97 -12.07
CA GLY A 446 24.17 14.33 -11.16
C GLY A 446 22.82 13.67 -11.40
N PHE A 447 22.70 12.62 -12.22
CA PHE A 447 21.42 11.93 -12.42
C PHE A 447 20.89 11.29 -11.11
N PRO A 448 19.67 11.64 -10.64
CA PRO A 448 19.16 11.23 -9.35
C PRO A 448 18.47 9.87 -9.43
N TRP A 449 19.25 8.79 -9.44
CA TRP A 449 18.73 7.42 -9.53
C TRP A 449 17.61 7.15 -8.52
N GLY A 450 17.82 7.43 -7.21
CA GLY A 450 16.82 7.15 -6.17
C GLY A 450 15.39 7.66 -6.49
N PRO A 451 15.17 8.98 -6.61
CA PRO A 451 13.85 9.54 -6.93
C PRO A 451 13.25 9.06 -8.26
N VAL A 452 14.08 8.76 -9.26
CA VAL A 452 13.61 8.26 -10.56
C VAL A 452 13.12 6.82 -10.45
N LEU A 453 13.77 5.97 -9.66
CA LEU A 453 13.35 4.57 -9.48
C LEU A 453 11.96 4.45 -8.83
N ILE A 454 11.58 5.42 -7.98
CA ILE A 454 10.25 5.47 -7.36
C ILE A 454 9.15 5.71 -8.42
N THR A 455 9.45 6.57 -9.40
CA THR A 455 8.46 7.05 -10.40
C THR A 455 8.45 6.25 -11.69
N ALA A 456 9.54 5.52 -12.01
CA ALA A 456 9.69 4.78 -13.26
C ALA A 456 8.85 3.49 -13.37
N GLY A 457 8.30 2.96 -12.27
CA GLY A 457 7.56 1.70 -12.25
C GLY A 457 8.48 0.47 -12.41
N ILE A 458 8.11 -0.64 -11.77
CA ILE A 458 8.87 -1.91 -11.80
C ILE A 458 8.73 -2.54 -13.21
N GLY A 459 9.64 -2.21 -14.12
CA GLY A 459 9.59 -2.68 -15.52
C GLY A 459 10.70 -3.67 -15.90
N LEU A 460 11.53 -4.14 -14.97
CA LEU A 460 12.79 -4.80 -15.37
C LEU A 460 12.66 -6.27 -15.73
N LEU A 461 11.86 -7.02 -14.95
CA LEU A 461 11.54 -8.42 -15.22
C LEU A 461 10.91 -8.59 -16.61
N ALA A 462 10.47 -7.48 -17.20
CA ALA A 462 9.78 -7.47 -18.45
C ALA A 462 10.66 -7.57 -19.69
N ALA A 463 11.81 -6.93 -19.63
CA ALA A 463 12.55 -6.58 -20.83
C ALA A 463 13.62 -7.62 -21.24
N THR A 464 13.85 -8.63 -20.42
CA THR A 464 15.07 -9.46 -20.51
C THR A 464 14.89 -10.76 -21.26
N GLY A 465 13.70 -11.05 -21.80
CA GLY A 465 13.48 -12.17 -22.73
C GLY A 465 13.38 -13.56 -22.10
N VAL A 466 13.64 -13.70 -20.80
CA VAL A 466 13.47 -14.97 -20.07
C VAL A 466 11.96 -15.26 -19.90
N GLY A 467 11.34 -15.82 -20.94
CA GLY A 467 9.95 -16.31 -20.95
C GLY A 467 8.92 -15.31 -21.51
N LEU A 468 8.93 -15.08 -22.84
CA LEU A 468 7.88 -14.33 -23.53
C LEU A 468 6.54 -15.08 -23.52
N ALA A 469 5.77 -14.93 -22.45
CA ALA A 469 4.45 -15.54 -22.31
C ALA A 469 3.39 -14.81 -23.15
N VAL A 470 3.04 -15.24 -24.37
CA VAL A 470 1.95 -14.61 -25.15
C VAL A 470 0.60 -15.26 -24.90
N ALA A 471 -0.39 -14.43 -24.56
CA ALA A 471 -1.79 -14.74 -24.77
C ALA A 471 -2.23 -14.33 -26.19
N ALA A 472 -2.87 -15.24 -26.93
CA ALA A 472 -3.31 -15.06 -28.31
C ALA A 472 -4.32 -13.89 -28.50
N PRO A 473 -4.45 -13.31 -29.72
CA PRO A 473 -4.84 -11.91 -29.92
C PRO A 473 -6.36 -11.70 -29.98
N ALA A 474 -6.82 -10.62 -29.33
CA ALA A 474 -8.05 -9.93 -29.73
C ALA A 474 -7.89 -8.41 -29.51
N GLY A 475 -7.60 -7.68 -30.59
CA GLY A 475 -7.92 -6.26 -30.73
C GLY A 475 -6.86 -5.23 -30.33
N LEU A 476 -6.57 -4.34 -31.28
CA LEU A 476 -5.66 -3.18 -31.26
C LEU A 476 -6.06 -2.04 -30.28
N ALA A 477 -6.58 -2.37 -29.09
CA ALA A 477 -7.05 -1.39 -28.09
C ALA A 477 -6.29 -1.43 -26.75
N GLY A 478 -5.35 -2.36 -26.55
CA GLY A 478 -4.70 -2.54 -25.24
C GLY A 478 -3.31 -1.92 -25.06
N ALA A 479 -2.77 -1.20 -26.05
CA ALA A 479 -1.53 -0.43 -25.87
C ALA A 479 -1.71 0.73 -24.85
N ALA A 480 -2.94 1.22 -24.70
CA ALA A 480 -3.30 2.20 -23.68
C ALA A 480 -3.40 1.60 -22.26
N ALA A 481 -3.44 0.28 -22.08
CA ALA A 481 -3.75 -0.35 -20.79
C ALA A 481 -2.59 -0.33 -19.78
N ILE A 482 -1.34 -0.32 -20.25
CA ILE A 482 -0.16 -0.31 -19.37
C ILE A 482 0.20 1.12 -18.95
N ALA A 483 -0.01 2.09 -19.85
CA ALA A 483 0.05 3.51 -19.52
C ALA A 483 -1.17 3.96 -18.68
N SER A 484 -2.37 3.42 -18.93
CA SER A 484 -3.57 3.77 -18.17
C SER A 484 -3.56 3.24 -16.75
N THR A 485 -2.86 2.13 -16.43
CA THR A 485 -2.70 1.66 -15.05
C THR A 485 -1.83 2.57 -14.17
N LEU A 486 -1.04 3.48 -14.75
CA LEU A 486 -0.33 4.54 -14.03
C LEU A 486 -1.02 5.91 -14.17
N ALA A 487 -1.75 6.15 -15.26
CA ALA A 487 -2.45 7.41 -15.52
C ALA A 487 -3.88 7.50 -14.94
N THR A 488 -4.47 6.41 -14.41
CA THR A 488 -5.77 6.49 -13.70
C THR A 488 -5.67 7.10 -12.29
N PHE A 489 -4.45 7.40 -11.82
CA PHE A 489 -4.23 8.03 -10.53
C PHE A 489 -4.13 9.55 -10.69
N GLY A 490 -5.28 10.22 -10.61
CA GLY A 490 -5.32 11.66 -10.36
C GLY A 490 -4.64 12.02 -9.01
N PRO A 491 -4.34 13.30 -8.75
CA PRO A 491 -3.51 13.75 -7.63
C PRO A 491 -4.05 13.50 -6.20
N GLY A 492 -5.06 12.65 -6.02
CA GLY A 492 -5.67 12.33 -4.72
C GLY A 492 -6.12 10.87 -4.52
N GLY A 493 -5.59 9.89 -5.28
CA GLY A 493 -6.07 8.50 -5.28
C GLY A 493 -5.02 7.40 -5.06
N MET A 494 -3.93 7.65 -4.34
CA MET A 494 -2.83 6.69 -4.12
C MET A 494 -3.12 5.58 -3.09
N VAL A 495 -4.33 5.03 -3.07
CA VAL A 495 -4.70 3.87 -2.25
C VAL A 495 -5.45 2.87 -3.14
N GLY A 496 -4.88 1.67 -3.30
CA GLY A 496 -5.54 0.55 -3.97
C GLY A 496 -5.14 0.38 -5.43
N GLY A 497 -4.11 -0.43 -5.68
CA GLY A 497 -3.71 -0.83 -7.02
C GLY A 497 -2.33 -1.45 -7.06
N ILE A 498 -2.00 -2.32 -6.11
CA ILE A 498 -0.76 -3.09 -6.23
C ILE A 498 -0.98 -4.10 -7.33
N ALA A 499 -0.20 -3.91 -8.38
CA ALA A 499 -0.09 -4.69 -9.60
C ALA A 499 0.29 -6.16 -9.29
N THR A 500 -0.69 -6.95 -8.85
CA THR A 500 -0.46 -8.35 -8.52
C THR A 500 -1.32 -9.32 -9.33
N LEU A 501 -1.60 -8.94 -10.58
CA LEU A 501 -1.94 -9.93 -11.63
C LEU A 501 -1.80 -9.40 -13.07
N THR A 502 -1.59 -8.10 -13.28
CA THR A 502 -1.22 -7.54 -14.60
C THR A 502 0.29 -7.33 -14.78
N ALA A 503 1.10 -7.45 -13.74
CA ALA A 503 2.55 -7.19 -13.78
C ALA A 503 3.39 -8.46 -13.49
N LEU A 504 3.08 -9.54 -14.20
CA LEU A 504 4.03 -10.62 -14.40
C LEU A 504 4.25 -10.75 -15.89
N THR A 505 5.51 -10.55 -16.27
CA THR A 505 6.01 -10.37 -17.64
C THR A 505 5.69 -8.98 -18.21
N GLY A 506 6.73 -8.24 -18.51
CA GLY A 506 7.43 -8.67 -19.71
C GLY A 506 6.64 -8.78 -20.93
N ALA A 507 5.88 -7.72 -21.19
CA ALA A 507 5.44 -7.34 -22.51
C ALA A 507 5.11 -8.57 -23.36
N ALA A 508 4.05 -9.24 -22.94
CA ALA A 508 3.36 -10.29 -23.69
C ALA A 508 2.03 -10.72 -23.04
N THR A 509 1.69 -10.30 -21.81
CA THR A 509 0.39 -10.64 -21.22
C THR A 509 -0.46 -9.43 -20.90
N MET A 510 -1.32 -9.05 -21.85
CA MET A 510 -2.68 -8.69 -21.45
C MET A 510 -3.26 -9.89 -20.69
N MET A 511 -3.78 -9.67 -19.49
CA MET A 511 -4.65 -10.65 -18.86
C MET A 511 -5.87 -10.87 -19.76
N THR A 512 -5.83 -11.89 -20.61
CA THR A 512 -7.03 -12.46 -21.19
C THR A 512 -7.61 -13.42 -20.16
N SER A 513 -8.92 -13.30 -19.99
CA SER A 513 -9.82 -14.01 -19.09
C SER A 513 -9.85 -15.55 -19.20
N LEU A 514 -8.80 -16.21 -19.71
CA LEU A 514 -8.83 -17.64 -20.07
C LEU A 514 -7.57 -18.46 -19.72
N GLY A 515 -6.64 -17.96 -18.91
CA GLY A 515 -5.74 -18.83 -18.14
C GLY A 515 -4.65 -19.63 -18.89
N VAL A 516 -4.31 -19.31 -20.14
CA VAL A 516 -3.21 -19.98 -20.87
C VAL A 516 -2.06 -19.01 -21.12
N VAL A 517 -0.87 -19.34 -20.57
CA VAL A 517 0.41 -18.68 -20.86
C VAL A 517 1.18 -19.58 -21.82
N VAL A 518 1.58 -19.05 -22.98
CA VAL A 518 2.45 -19.76 -23.94
C VAL A 518 3.80 -19.06 -23.98
N GLU A 519 4.87 -19.72 -23.51
CA GLU A 519 6.24 -19.25 -23.77
C GLU A 519 6.50 -19.24 -25.27
N LEU A 520 6.82 -18.07 -25.81
CA LEU A 520 7.25 -17.87 -27.17
C LEU A 520 8.76 -18.03 -27.25
N THR A 521 9.18 -18.79 -28.24
CA THR A 521 10.58 -18.86 -28.66
C THR A 521 10.76 -18.00 -29.91
N PRO A 522 12.00 -17.65 -30.30
CA PRO A 522 12.27 -16.97 -31.58
C PRO A 522 11.73 -17.72 -32.82
N ALA A 523 11.38 -18.99 -32.68
CA ALA A 523 10.75 -19.78 -33.73
C ALA A 523 9.21 -19.58 -33.82
N ASP A 524 8.58 -18.94 -32.84
CA ASP A 524 7.14 -18.65 -32.89
C ASP A 524 6.87 -17.41 -33.77
N PRO A 525 5.96 -17.48 -34.76
CA PRO A 525 5.64 -16.35 -35.64
C PRO A 525 5.16 -15.08 -34.91
N ARG A 526 4.65 -15.21 -33.67
CA ARG A 526 4.18 -14.08 -32.86
C ARG A 526 5.31 -13.37 -32.11
N TYR A 527 6.51 -13.95 -32.07
CA TYR A 527 7.65 -13.42 -31.34
C TYR A 527 8.02 -12.02 -31.81
N GLU A 528 8.04 -11.79 -33.12
CA GLU A 528 8.34 -10.49 -33.71
C GLU A 528 7.31 -9.43 -33.32
N GLN A 529 6.01 -9.76 -33.40
CA GLN A 529 4.92 -8.83 -33.06
C GLN A 529 5.01 -8.34 -31.61
N VAL A 530 5.41 -9.23 -30.70
CA VAL A 530 5.53 -8.92 -29.27
C VAL A 530 6.73 -8.03 -29.02
N ARG A 531 7.85 -8.35 -29.67
CA ARG A 531 9.06 -7.54 -29.58
C ARG A 531 8.85 -6.13 -30.17
N ASP A 532 8.08 -5.99 -31.23
CA ASP A 532 7.74 -4.67 -31.78
C ASP A 532 6.85 -3.88 -30.81
N ALA A 533 5.87 -4.54 -30.19
CA ALA A 533 5.07 -3.93 -29.13
C ALA A 533 5.93 -3.49 -27.92
N MET A 534 6.92 -4.32 -27.53
CA MET A 534 7.92 -3.96 -26.52
C MET A 534 8.73 -2.72 -26.90
N ALA A 535 9.17 -2.67 -28.16
CA ALA A 535 10.00 -1.58 -28.66
C ALA A 535 9.24 -0.26 -28.60
N VAL A 536 7.96 -0.27 -29.00
CA VAL A 536 7.04 0.88 -28.91
C VAL A 536 6.83 1.28 -27.45
N GLN A 537 6.56 0.32 -26.56
CA GLN A 537 6.34 0.60 -25.14
C GLN A 537 7.58 1.24 -24.50
N LEU A 538 8.78 0.75 -24.81
CA LEU A 538 10.03 1.37 -24.33
C LEU A 538 10.20 2.78 -24.90
N ALA A 539 9.92 2.98 -26.19
CA ALA A 539 10.03 4.30 -26.82
C ALA A 539 9.07 5.33 -26.19
N ASP A 540 7.88 4.91 -25.75
CA ASP A 540 6.87 5.77 -25.15
C ASP A 540 7.24 6.24 -23.73
N GLN A 541 8.05 5.46 -22.99
CA GLN A 541 8.50 5.84 -21.64
C GLN A 541 9.18 7.21 -21.60
N ALA A 542 8.91 8.00 -20.57
CA ALA A 542 9.70 9.20 -20.28
C ALA A 542 11.19 8.85 -20.12
N ALA A 543 12.09 9.74 -20.53
CA ALA A 543 13.53 9.53 -20.56
C ALA A 543 14.12 9.02 -19.22
N PRO A 544 13.66 9.47 -18.02
CA PRO A 544 14.11 8.89 -16.76
C PRO A 544 13.70 7.42 -16.57
N ALA A 545 12.48 7.05 -16.98
CA ALA A 545 11.99 5.67 -16.92
C ALA A 545 12.69 4.78 -17.96
N LEU A 546 12.85 5.26 -19.20
CA LEU A 546 13.61 4.58 -20.25
C LEU A 546 15.04 4.29 -19.79
N ARG A 547 15.72 5.27 -19.19
CA ARG A 547 17.08 5.09 -18.65
C ARG A 547 17.15 3.95 -17.62
N THR A 548 16.14 3.83 -16.77
CA THR A 548 16.05 2.78 -15.74
C THR A 548 15.83 1.41 -16.36
N SER A 549 14.86 1.29 -17.27
CA SER A 549 14.56 0.05 -18.00
C SER A 549 15.81 -0.45 -18.74
N VAL A 550 16.47 0.42 -19.48
CA VAL A 550 17.69 0.09 -20.25
C VAL A 550 18.85 -0.25 -19.31
N ALA A 551 19.02 0.46 -18.18
CA ALA A 551 20.06 0.14 -17.21
C ALA A 551 19.96 -1.28 -16.68
N GLY A 552 18.75 -1.76 -16.39
CA GLY A 552 18.61 -3.11 -15.88
C GLY A 552 18.62 -4.19 -16.95
N MET A 553 18.20 -3.91 -18.20
CA MET A 553 18.48 -4.81 -19.33
C MET A 553 19.99 -5.06 -19.47
N LEU A 554 20.78 -3.98 -19.46
CA LEU A 554 22.25 -4.07 -19.50
C LEU A 554 22.80 -4.82 -18.28
N ALA A 555 22.27 -4.56 -17.08
CA ALA A 555 22.74 -5.20 -15.86
C ALA A 555 22.46 -6.70 -15.85
N VAL A 556 21.29 -7.15 -16.32
CA VAL A 556 21.00 -8.59 -16.46
C VAL A 556 21.95 -9.25 -17.44
N LEU A 557 22.13 -8.66 -18.63
CA LEU A 557 23.07 -9.20 -19.62
C LEU A 557 24.50 -9.29 -19.09
N ASN A 558 24.97 -8.23 -18.45
CA ASN A 558 26.31 -8.18 -17.90
C ASN A 558 26.49 -9.18 -16.76
N ALA A 559 25.48 -9.37 -15.89
CA ALA A 559 25.52 -10.35 -14.83
C ALA A 559 25.51 -11.79 -15.38
N GLN A 560 24.63 -12.10 -16.33
CA GLN A 560 24.57 -13.42 -16.98
C GLN A 560 25.89 -13.78 -17.67
N ARG A 561 26.46 -12.85 -18.44
CA ARG A 561 27.76 -13.04 -19.12
C ARG A 561 28.89 -13.30 -18.12
N ARG A 562 28.97 -12.52 -17.03
CA ARG A 562 29.97 -12.71 -15.97
C ARG A 562 29.87 -14.08 -15.29
N LEU A 563 28.66 -14.62 -15.20
CA LEU A 563 28.37 -15.89 -14.55
C LEU A 563 28.36 -17.07 -15.54
N GLY A 564 28.60 -16.84 -16.82
CA GLY A 564 28.52 -17.89 -17.86
C GLY A 564 27.11 -18.48 -18.03
N LEU A 565 26.07 -17.75 -17.61
CA LEU A 565 24.68 -18.20 -17.71
C LEU A 565 24.11 -17.96 -19.12
N PRO A 566 23.10 -18.74 -19.55
CA PRO A 566 22.36 -18.46 -20.78
C PRO A 566 21.84 -17.02 -20.77
N SER A 567 22.02 -16.33 -21.90
CA SER A 567 21.71 -14.91 -22.04
C SER A 567 20.98 -14.61 -23.34
N ASP A 568 19.91 -13.82 -23.24
CA ASP A 568 19.09 -13.35 -24.37
C ASP A 568 19.69 -12.10 -25.05
N ALA A 569 21.02 -12.00 -25.07
CA ALA A 569 21.76 -10.82 -25.53
C ALA A 569 21.35 -10.36 -26.94
N GLY A 570 21.20 -11.29 -27.89
CA GLY A 570 20.77 -10.96 -29.24
C GLY A 570 19.35 -10.37 -29.27
N SER A 571 18.42 -10.95 -28.52
CA SER A 571 17.04 -10.47 -28.43
C SER A 571 16.93 -9.08 -27.81
N ILE A 572 17.70 -8.81 -26.74
CA ILE A 572 17.72 -7.50 -26.08
C ILE A 572 18.40 -6.46 -26.97
N GLU A 573 19.49 -6.83 -27.64
CA GLU A 573 20.18 -5.92 -28.56
C GLU A 573 19.28 -5.52 -29.73
N GLU A 574 18.54 -6.47 -30.31
CA GLU A 574 17.58 -6.18 -31.36
C GLU A 574 16.40 -5.33 -30.86
N LEU A 575 15.87 -5.62 -29.66
CA LEU A 575 14.86 -4.78 -29.03
C LEU A 575 15.35 -3.33 -28.87
N LEU A 576 16.57 -3.13 -28.38
CA LEU A 576 17.15 -1.79 -28.22
C LEU A 576 17.39 -1.08 -29.55
N LEU A 577 17.81 -1.81 -30.61
CA LEU A 577 17.96 -1.27 -31.96
C LEU A 577 16.61 -0.83 -32.55
N ARG A 578 15.55 -1.63 -32.36
CA ARG A 578 14.19 -1.28 -32.78
C ARG A 578 13.67 -0.05 -32.02
N THR A 579 13.83 -0.01 -30.70
CA THR A 579 13.48 1.16 -29.89
C THR A 579 14.30 2.39 -30.32
N GLU A 580 15.60 2.24 -30.61
CA GLU A 580 16.44 3.32 -31.13
C GLU A 580 15.86 3.87 -32.44
N SER A 581 15.52 3.00 -33.40
CA SER A 581 14.94 3.42 -34.68
C SER A 581 13.68 4.28 -34.49
N LEU A 582 12.72 3.82 -33.68
CA LEU A 582 11.49 4.57 -33.36
C LEU A 582 11.80 5.93 -32.73
N VAL A 583 12.72 5.96 -31.76
CA VAL A 583 13.12 7.19 -31.06
C VAL A 583 13.85 8.16 -32.00
N GLN A 584 14.68 7.67 -32.92
CA GLN A 584 15.39 8.50 -33.90
C GLN A 584 14.43 9.13 -34.91
N HIS A 585 13.43 8.36 -35.36
CA HIS A 585 12.36 8.86 -36.23
C HIS A 585 11.60 10.02 -35.57
N GLU A 586 11.07 9.80 -34.37
CA GLU A 586 10.33 10.82 -33.61
C GLU A 586 11.21 12.05 -33.28
N ARG A 587 12.49 11.82 -32.95
CA ARG A 587 13.45 12.91 -32.73
C ARG A 587 13.61 13.79 -33.97
N GLY A 588 13.64 13.20 -35.17
CA GLY A 588 13.71 13.92 -36.44
C GLY A 588 12.51 14.83 -36.64
N LEU A 589 11.30 14.29 -36.47
CA LEU A 589 10.04 15.05 -36.54
C LEU A 589 10.02 16.20 -35.54
N HIS A 590 10.39 15.94 -34.28
CA HIS A 590 10.44 16.96 -33.24
C HIS A 590 11.52 18.04 -33.46
N ALA A 591 12.62 17.70 -34.13
CA ALA A 591 13.66 18.66 -34.48
C ALA A 591 13.21 19.62 -35.59
N GLU A 592 12.48 19.12 -36.58
CA GLU A 592 11.96 19.91 -37.70
C GLU A 592 10.73 20.76 -37.31
N ILE A 593 9.75 20.15 -36.62
CA ILE A 593 8.45 20.78 -36.35
C ILE A 593 8.52 21.77 -35.17
N ALA A 594 9.26 21.44 -34.11
CA ALA A 594 9.25 22.20 -32.86
C ALA A 594 10.65 22.33 -32.23
N PRO A 595 11.65 22.86 -32.96
CA PRO A 595 13.02 22.94 -32.47
C PRO A 595 13.13 23.71 -31.14
N GLY A 596 13.98 23.22 -30.24
CA GLY A 596 14.27 23.90 -28.96
C GLY A 596 13.20 23.78 -27.88
N ARG A 597 12.07 23.10 -28.12
CA ARG A 597 11.02 22.89 -27.12
C ARG A 597 11.37 21.74 -26.15
N PRO A 598 10.74 21.67 -24.95
CA PRO A 598 10.98 20.60 -23.99
C PRO A 598 10.80 19.19 -24.56
N GLY A 599 9.77 18.95 -25.39
CA GLY A 599 9.56 17.67 -26.06
C GLY A 599 10.73 17.25 -26.98
N SER A 600 11.31 18.19 -27.73
CA SER A 600 12.48 17.92 -28.57
C SER A 600 13.76 17.70 -27.75
N LYS A 601 13.83 18.20 -26.51
CA LYS A 601 14.90 17.84 -25.55
C LYS A 601 14.70 16.43 -25.00
N GLU A 602 13.46 16.05 -24.72
CA GLU A 602 13.10 14.71 -24.25
C GLU A 602 13.54 13.63 -25.26
N TRP A 603 13.13 13.73 -26.52
CA TRP A 603 13.50 12.76 -27.57
C TRP A 603 15.01 12.70 -27.85
N ARG A 604 15.72 13.84 -27.77
CA ARG A 604 17.20 13.84 -27.83
C ARG A 604 17.83 13.08 -26.66
N THR A 605 17.26 13.21 -25.47
CA THR A 605 17.72 12.50 -24.27
C THR A 605 17.48 10.99 -24.42
N LYS A 606 16.28 10.59 -24.88
CA LYS A 606 15.95 9.18 -25.19
C LYS A 606 16.94 8.58 -26.20
N ALA A 607 17.21 9.28 -27.31
CA ALA A 607 18.17 8.82 -28.32
C ALA A 607 19.60 8.67 -27.73
N THR A 608 20.01 9.58 -26.85
CA THR A 608 21.32 9.52 -26.18
C THR A 608 21.42 8.31 -25.24
N ILE A 609 20.36 8.00 -24.50
CA ILE A 609 20.29 6.83 -23.61
C ILE A 609 20.49 5.54 -24.43
N LEU A 610 19.72 5.38 -25.51
CA LEU A 610 19.77 4.18 -26.36
C LEU A 610 21.12 4.04 -27.07
N GLY A 611 21.67 5.12 -27.62
CA GLY A 611 23.00 5.11 -28.22
C GLY A 611 24.11 4.73 -27.22
N LYS A 612 24.06 5.27 -25.99
CA LYS A 612 24.99 4.87 -24.91
C LYS A 612 24.86 3.39 -24.55
N ALA A 613 23.64 2.87 -24.51
CA ALA A 613 23.37 1.47 -24.20
C ALA A 613 23.94 0.53 -25.25
N LEU A 614 23.64 0.80 -26.53
CA LEU A 614 24.15 0.02 -27.66
C LEU A 614 25.68 0.05 -27.74
N ALA A 615 26.30 1.20 -27.50
CA ALA A 615 27.76 1.33 -27.43
C ALA A 615 28.35 0.58 -26.22
N SER A 616 27.60 0.46 -25.11
CA SER A 616 28.02 -0.33 -23.95
C SER A 616 27.97 -1.83 -24.23
N LEU A 617 26.99 -2.30 -25.00
CA LEU A 617 26.90 -3.70 -25.41
C LEU A 617 28.07 -4.12 -26.29
N GLU A 618 28.48 -3.27 -27.23
CA GLU A 618 29.68 -3.45 -28.08
C GLU A 618 30.94 -3.61 -27.25
N ARG A 619 31.25 -2.61 -26.39
CA ARG A 619 32.46 -2.65 -25.57
C ARG A 619 32.54 -3.89 -24.68
N ASN A 620 31.40 -4.34 -24.15
CA ASN A 620 31.35 -5.53 -23.30
C ASN A 620 31.47 -6.83 -24.11
N ALA A 621 30.96 -6.88 -25.36
CA ALA A 621 31.18 -8.02 -26.24
C ALA A 621 32.66 -8.15 -26.61
N ASP A 622 33.30 -7.02 -26.96
CA ASP A 622 34.73 -6.96 -27.30
C ASP A 622 35.62 -7.39 -26.12
N ALA A 623 35.33 -6.88 -24.91
CA ALA A 623 36.09 -7.20 -23.70
C ALA A 623 35.99 -8.68 -23.28
N LEU A 624 34.92 -9.37 -23.68
CA LEU A 624 34.66 -10.79 -23.37
C LEU A 624 34.99 -11.73 -24.54
N GLY A 625 35.49 -11.20 -25.67
CA GLY A 625 35.83 -12.00 -26.85
C GLY A 625 34.61 -12.67 -27.51
N LEU A 626 33.41 -12.09 -27.35
CA LEU A 626 32.18 -12.60 -27.95
C LEU A 626 32.05 -12.10 -29.41
N PRO A 627 31.48 -12.90 -30.32
CA PRO A 627 31.27 -12.46 -31.70
C PRO A 627 30.33 -11.24 -31.74
N ALA A 628 30.68 -10.25 -32.56
CA ALA A 628 29.84 -9.08 -32.79
C ALA A 628 28.50 -9.51 -33.42
N ALA A 629 27.38 -9.01 -32.87
CA ALA A 629 26.07 -9.22 -33.47
C ALA A 629 26.02 -8.56 -34.87
N PRO A 630 25.26 -9.11 -35.83
CA PRO A 630 25.16 -8.58 -37.19
C PRO A 630 24.30 -7.30 -37.25
N ARG A 631 24.74 -6.22 -36.59
CA ARG A 631 24.03 -4.93 -36.47
C ARG A 631 23.67 -4.32 -37.82
N ALA A 632 24.54 -4.47 -38.82
CA ALA A 632 24.30 -3.96 -40.17
C ALA A 632 23.11 -4.66 -40.85
N VAL A 633 22.97 -5.98 -40.64
CA VAL A 633 21.87 -6.78 -41.19
C VAL A 633 20.57 -6.43 -40.48
N ILE A 634 20.59 -6.37 -39.14
CA ILE A 634 19.42 -6.02 -38.34
C ILE A 634 18.93 -4.59 -38.66
N ARG A 635 19.85 -3.62 -38.80
CA ARG A 635 19.48 -2.25 -39.21
C ARG A 635 18.87 -2.22 -40.61
N GLN A 636 19.45 -2.97 -41.55
CA GLN A 636 18.95 -3.04 -42.91
C GLN A 636 17.55 -3.70 -42.99
N GLU A 637 17.28 -4.72 -42.18
CA GLU A 637 15.96 -5.34 -42.06
C GLU A 637 14.92 -4.39 -41.44
N ILE A 638 15.30 -3.62 -40.41
CA ILE A 638 14.44 -2.61 -39.78
C ILE A 638 14.13 -1.44 -40.74
N GLU A 639 15.07 -1.05 -41.61
CA GLU A 639 14.86 0.03 -42.58
C GLU A 639 14.01 -0.40 -43.79
N GLN A 640 13.86 -1.71 -44.03
CA GLN A 640 13.14 -2.28 -45.18
C GLN A 640 11.70 -2.73 -44.87
N GLY A 641 11.36 -2.97 -43.60
CA GLY A 641 10.03 -3.31 -43.12
C GLY A 641 9.29 -2.09 -42.58
#